data_AF-A0A367GRG9-F1
#
_entry.id   AF-A0A367GRG9-F1
#
_cell.length_a   1.000
_cell.length_b   1.000
_cell.length_c   1.000
_cell.angle_alpha   90.00
_cell.angle_beta   90.00
_cell.angle_gamma   90.00
#
_symmetry.space_group_name_H-M   'P 1'
#
loop_
_entity.id
_entity.type
_entity.pdbx_description
1 polymer ?
#
loop_
_entity_poly.entity_id
_entity_poly.type
_entity_poly.pdbx_seq_one_letter_code
_entity_poly.pdbx_strand_id
1 'polypeptide(L)'
;MKIKITVILVILLSFSNLCRAQHADLQLSIQPVVIKGDKLPMLAVYKPGDLVGFKYTTKWEQIIIQIDEMKKVTGAQIYNNAGTMKTANPADSWDGGINLEYDYDGKTGGKNSFLVYADANTFTGPDENILFDDNDELVYMARDGGTIPPGDELFPLGIDHCSGVQIRNTDPVTGLVSYIYIFRRDLNYKSPLTGNALQQDAGLTHPVTYNFNFKRNNITRGPADYKEYYNRQFGPNPETSTVVTPHYIKGFGDRWIENSLIITTPATQGMLESARQNVLDGHKLSLIPLNVNQARTCHRNEYTFSGTANDDQTRRPLDGTEATSRKGYEGAFIANINGPLRCIRSFMGCNSGPLTQRDNICYDQMEVINTYLRVHPIDGIMDFYDYAPLAGKMIYNNNNNMPGTSQTINGHAYTGILIDGKNDVVKPGLVKWEMINSTSGSIFRYNLLHNPENVTGVFESTYYYDSDKPDSFEPQCTGDAVAWGASGITIRRKDPLNRPTALPNTEIRFAGDLNRLWFTQYNMYLQPETQLSERVHLINSIEKKIDVSITAWQHTADCENRKRVAVELYPNPSNGKFTLDIGGSVYQKVKMTIYDTQGKLVFHSDRVGQINETIDISRNISSGIYIMQLDIDGQKVARKIIITDKK
;
A
#
# COMPACT_ATOMS: atom_id res chain seq x y z
N MET A 1 10.21 17.22 79.52
CA MET A 1 11.49 17.19 78.79
C MET A 1 11.44 16.04 77.78
N LYS A 2 11.12 16.33 76.51
CA LYS A 2 11.10 15.33 75.42
C LYS A 2 11.77 15.94 74.20
N ILE A 3 12.87 15.32 73.81
CA ILE A 3 13.79 15.71 72.74
C ILE A 3 13.17 15.33 71.40
N LYS A 4 13.12 16.28 70.45
CA LYS A 4 12.80 16.01 69.04
C LYS A 4 14.05 15.48 68.34
N ILE A 5 13.98 14.27 67.82
CA ILE A 5 14.93 13.71 66.85
C ILE A 5 14.31 13.90 65.47
N THR A 6 14.92 14.75 64.65
CA THR A 6 14.59 14.91 63.24
C THR A 6 15.44 13.92 62.45
N VAL A 7 14.81 12.92 61.85
CA VAL A 7 15.44 11.97 60.91
C VAL A 7 15.42 12.61 59.52
N ILE A 8 16.59 12.87 58.96
CA ILE A 8 16.79 13.31 57.58
C ILE A 8 16.69 12.06 56.68
N LEU A 9 15.63 11.99 55.88
CA LEU A 9 15.43 10.95 54.87
C LEU A 9 16.25 11.31 53.62
N VAL A 10 17.36 10.60 53.41
CA VAL A 10 18.14 10.67 52.18
C VAL A 10 17.37 9.90 51.10
N ILE A 11 16.74 10.64 50.18
CA ILE A 11 16.10 10.07 48.99
C ILE A 11 17.22 9.67 48.02
N LEU A 12 17.50 8.36 47.95
CA LEU A 12 18.22 7.77 46.82
C LEU A 12 17.32 7.91 45.58
N LEU A 13 17.68 8.84 44.70
CA LEU A 13 17.24 8.86 43.31
C LEU A 13 17.87 7.68 42.57
N SER A 14 17.26 6.51 42.69
CA SER A 14 17.52 5.38 41.81
C SER A 14 16.88 5.67 40.44
N PHE A 15 17.71 5.64 39.42
CA PHE A 15 17.35 5.69 38.00
C PHE A 15 16.22 4.69 37.68
N SER A 16 15.00 5.20 37.49
CA SER A 16 13.87 4.48 36.89
C SER A 16 13.53 5.08 35.52
N ASN A 17 14.50 5.07 34.60
CA ASN A 17 14.31 5.43 33.19
C ASN A 17 14.61 4.27 32.23
N LEU A 18 14.52 3.03 32.70
CA LEU A 18 14.56 1.85 31.84
C LEU A 18 13.50 0.87 32.32
N CYS A 19 12.75 0.32 31.35
CA CYS A 19 11.62 -0.59 31.51
C CYS A 19 10.25 0.06 31.81
N ARG A 20 9.88 1.04 30.97
CA ARG A 20 8.52 1.02 30.42
C ARG A 20 8.69 0.67 28.94
N ALA A 21 8.65 -0.62 28.63
CA ALA A 21 8.14 -1.03 27.32
C ALA A 21 6.66 -0.66 27.35
N GLN A 22 6.42 0.64 27.17
CA GLN A 22 5.11 1.23 27.06
C GLN A 22 4.50 0.55 25.84
N HIS A 23 3.34 -0.07 25.99
CA HIS A 23 2.54 -0.51 24.85
C HIS A 23 2.67 0.59 23.79
N ALA A 24 3.19 0.25 22.60
CA ALA A 24 3.19 1.18 21.49
C ALA A 24 1.77 1.75 21.43
N ASP A 25 1.63 3.08 21.41
CA ASP A 25 0.33 3.71 21.25
C ASP A 25 -0.39 3.00 20.10
N LEU A 26 -1.65 2.62 20.31
CA LEU A 26 -2.45 1.89 19.31
C LEU A 26 -2.40 2.62 17.95
N GLN A 27 -2.29 3.96 17.98
CA GLN A 27 -2.06 4.77 16.79
C GLN A 27 -0.74 4.42 16.07
N LEU A 28 0.39 4.39 16.77
CA LEU A 28 1.69 4.07 16.17
C LEU A 28 1.78 2.61 15.70
N SER A 29 1.09 1.69 16.39
CA SER A 29 1.20 0.25 16.09
C SER A 29 0.55 -0.15 14.77
N ILE A 30 -0.55 0.51 14.39
CA ILE A 30 -1.34 0.13 13.21
C ILE A 30 -1.18 1.08 12.02
N GLN A 31 -0.63 2.27 12.22
CA GLN A 31 -0.63 3.31 11.19
C GLN A 31 0.53 3.11 10.20
N PRO A 32 0.24 2.87 8.90
CA PRO A 32 1.24 2.93 7.86
C PRO A 32 1.58 4.38 7.53
N VAL A 33 2.85 4.61 7.22
CA VAL A 33 3.33 5.88 6.68
C VAL A 33 3.65 5.67 5.20
N VAL A 34 2.97 6.43 4.34
CA VAL A 34 3.12 6.40 2.89
C VAL A 34 3.62 7.75 2.42
N ILE A 35 4.80 7.80 1.82
CA ILE A 35 5.44 9.02 1.34
C ILE A 35 5.59 8.92 -0.18
N LYS A 36 5.08 9.92 -0.89
CA LYS A 36 5.26 10.04 -2.34
C LYS A 36 6.69 10.43 -2.68
N GLY A 37 7.23 9.90 -3.77
CA GLY A 37 8.60 10.17 -4.16
C GLY A 37 8.89 11.64 -4.50
N ASP A 38 7.85 12.43 -4.80
CA ASP A 38 7.97 13.89 -4.96
C ASP A 38 8.46 14.60 -3.68
N LYS A 39 8.32 13.96 -2.50
CA LYS A 39 8.85 14.42 -1.22
C LYS A 39 10.25 13.90 -0.91
N LEU A 40 10.78 13.02 -1.76
CA LEU A 40 12.05 12.32 -1.57
C LEU A 40 12.98 12.48 -2.81
N PRO A 41 13.19 13.70 -3.34
CA PRO A 41 13.93 13.92 -4.59
C PRO A 41 15.40 13.44 -4.51
N MET A 42 15.98 13.35 -3.31
CA MET A 42 17.33 12.82 -3.10
C MET A 42 17.45 11.31 -3.36
N LEU A 43 16.33 10.58 -3.30
CA LEU A 43 16.29 9.15 -3.57
C LEU A 43 15.96 8.86 -5.04
N ALA A 44 15.50 9.86 -5.80
CA ALA A 44 14.97 9.68 -7.16
C ALA A 44 16.02 9.26 -8.22
N VAL A 45 17.28 9.18 -7.83
CA VAL A 45 18.40 8.72 -8.66
C VAL A 45 18.70 7.23 -8.51
N TYR A 46 18.00 6.53 -7.60
CA TYR A 46 18.24 5.13 -7.26
C TYR A 46 17.07 4.26 -7.71
N LYS A 47 17.37 2.98 -7.99
CA LYS A 47 16.34 1.98 -8.27
C LYS A 47 15.58 1.65 -6.99
N PRO A 48 14.25 1.45 -7.04
CA PRO A 48 13.45 1.09 -5.87
C PRO A 48 14.03 -0.09 -5.07
N GLY A 49 14.39 -1.19 -5.75
CA GLY A 49 14.94 -2.39 -5.12
C GLY A 49 16.33 -2.24 -4.46
N ASP A 50 16.99 -1.09 -4.65
CA ASP A 50 18.29 -0.80 -4.00
C ASP A 50 18.14 0.06 -2.73
N LEU A 51 16.94 0.58 -2.46
CA LEU A 51 16.64 1.36 -1.26
C LEU A 51 16.28 0.42 -0.12
N VAL A 52 16.83 0.69 1.06
CA VAL A 52 16.67 -0.13 2.28
C VAL A 52 16.44 0.77 3.49
N GLY A 53 15.64 0.29 4.44
CA GLY A 53 15.23 1.04 5.61
C GLY A 53 15.95 0.61 6.88
N PHE A 54 16.21 1.58 7.75
CA PHE A 54 16.84 1.36 9.04
C PHE A 54 16.18 2.18 10.15
N LYS A 55 16.30 1.68 11.37
CA LYS A 55 16.12 2.44 12.61
C LYS A 55 17.37 2.32 13.47
N TYR A 56 17.54 3.26 14.40
CA TYR A 56 18.55 3.16 15.44
C TYR A 56 17.87 2.94 16.79
N THR A 57 18.35 1.97 17.57
CA THR A 57 17.90 1.72 18.95
C THR A 57 19.07 1.94 19.90
N THR A 58 19.79 0.86 20.23
CA THR A 58 21.14 0.86 20.80
C THR A 58 22.20 0.55 19.75
N LYS A 59 21.76 0.18 18.54
CA LYS A 59 22.55 -0.10 17.35
C LYS A 59 21.67 0.12 16.12
N TRP A 60 22.28 0.10 14.94
CA TRP A 60 21.54 0.05 13.68
C TRP A 60 20.81 -1.28 13.49
N GLU A 61 19.54 -1.18 13.10
CA GLU A 61 18.68 -2.32 12.78
C GLU A 61 17.97 -2.04 11.45
N GLN A 62 18.01 -2.99 10.51
CA GLN A 62 17.16 -2.91 9.32
C GLN A 62 15.69 -3.07 9.71
N ILE A 63 14.83 -2.38 8.99
CA ILE A 63 13.36 -2.49 9.09
C ILE A 63 12.79 -2.89 7.75
N ILE A 64 11.57 -3.42 7.77
CA ILE A 64 10.83 -3.66 6.53
C ILE A 64 10.39 -2.31 5.96
N ILE A 65 10.72 -2.06 4.71
CA ILE A 65 10.10 -1.02 3.89
C ILE A 65 9.51 -1.64 2.65
N GLN A 66 8.68 -0.91 1.95
CA GLN A 66 8.20 -1.28 0.63
C GLN A 66 8.20 -0.05 -0.26
N ILE A 67 8.63 -0.23 -1.51
CA ILE A 67 8.45 0.79 -2.53
C ILE A 67 7.49 0.23 -3.57
N ASP A 68 6.34 0.87 -3.69
CA ASP A 68 5.34 0.54 -4.70
C ASP A 68 5.48 1.50 -5.87
N GLU A 69 5.93 0.97 -7.00
CA GLU A 69 6.02 1.72 -8.25
C GLU A 69 4.62 2.02 -8.78
N MET A 70 4.41 3.22 -9.31
CA MET A 70 3.10 3.64 -9.83
C MET A 70 3.24 4.36 -11.15
N LYS A 71 2.37 4.10 -12.13
CA LYS A 71 2.43 4.80 -13.42
C LYS A 71 1.08 5.22 -13.95
N LYS A 72 1.10 6.09 -14.96
CA LYS A 72 -0.11 6.49 -15.69
C LYS A 72 -0.37 5.54 -16.84
N VAL A 73 -1.54 4.90 -16.84
CA VAL A 73 -2.01 4.08 -17.95
C VAL A 73 -3.46 4.39 -18.29
N THR A 74 -3.86 4.04 -19.49
CA THR A 74 -5.26 4.04 -19.93
C THR A 74 -5.95 2.75 -19.50
N GLY A 75 -7.29 2.78 -19.41
CA GLY A 75 -8.06 1.55 -19.21
C GLY A 75 -7.81 0.52 -20.32
N ALA A 76 -7.67 0.97 -21.57
CA ALA A 76 -7.39 0.07 -22.69
C ALA A 76 -6.11 -0.75 -22.48
N GLN A 77 -5.04 -0.15 -21.97
CA GLN A 77 -3.79 -0.86 -21.67
C GLN A 77 -3.98 -1.94 -20.60
N ILE A 78 -4.74 -1.66 -19.53
CA ILE A 78 -5.05 -2.64 -18.47
C ILE A 78 -5.88 -3.82 -19.03
N TYR A 79 -6.70 -3.57 -20.05
CA TYR A 79 -7.41 -4.62 -20.78
C TYR A 79 -6.59 -5.27 -21.91
N ASN A 80 -5.27 -5.03 -21.96
CA ASN A 80 -4.32 -5.50 -22.98
C ASN A 80 -4.57 -4.97 -24.40
N ASN A 81 -5.13 -3.76 -24.54
CA ASN A 81 -5.57 -3.20 -25.82
C ASN A 81 -6.43 -4.20 -26.63
N ALA A 82 -7.16 -5.08 -25.93
CA ALA A 82 -8.06 -6.02 -26.56
C ALA A 82 -9.17 -5.20 -27.25
N GLY A 83 -9.05 -5.05 -28.56
CA GLY A 83 -10.01 -4.36 -29.41
C GLY A 83 -11.44 -4.84 -29.12
N THR A 84 -12.41 -3.93 -29.13
CA THR A 84 -13.83 -4.18 -28.77
C THR A 84 -14.03 -5.02 -27.51
N MET A 85 -13.99 -4.41 -26.32
CA MET A 85 -14.76 -4.97 -25.20
C MET A 85 -16.23 -4.78 -25.51
N LYS A 86 -16.89 -5.84 -25.97
CA LYS A 86 -18.35 -5.85 -26.15
C LYS A 86 -19.01 -5.64 -24.79
N THR A 87 -19.42 -4.42 -24.50
CA THR A 87 -20.29 -4.16 -23.35
C THR A 87 -21.61 -4.90 -23.56
N ALA A 88 -22.30 -5.22 -22.47
CA ALA A 88 -23.67 -5.68 -22.53
C ALA A 88 -24.50 -4.73 -23.43
N ASN A 89 -25.22 -5.32 -24.40
CA ASN A 89 -26.37 -4.81 -25.18
C ASN A 89 -26.33 -3.35 -25.72
N PRO A 90 -26.67 -3.07 -26.99
CA PRO A 90 -26.93 -1.71 -27.49
C PRO A 90 -28.02 -0.92 -26.73
N ALA A 91 -28.77 -1.58 -25.84
CA ALA A 91 -29.78 -0.96 -24.97
C ALA A 91 -29.21 -0.47 -23.62
N ASP A 92 -28.01 -0.91 -23.23
CA ASP A 92 -27.29 -0.40 -22.05
C ASP A 92 -26.40 0.82 -22.41
N SER A 93 -26.47 1.29 -23.67
CA SER A 93 -25.84 2.54 -24.06
C SER A 93 -26.65 3.72 -23.53
N TRP A 94 -26.06 4.48 -22.61
CA TRP A 94 -26.67 5.69 -22.06
C TRP A 94 -26.97 6.75 -23.15
N ASP A 95 -26.35 6.63 -24.33
CA ASP A 95 -26.55 7.54 -25.46
C ASP A 95 -27.74 7.19 -26.38
N GLY A 96 -28.46 6.09 -26.15
CA GLY A 96 -29.57 5.68 -27.03
C GLY A 96 -29.16 5.35 -28.48
N GLY A 97 -27.86 5.19 -28.72
CA GLY A 97 -27.28 4.88 -30.02
C GLY A 97 -27.36 3.39 -30.35
N ILE A 98 -28.30 3.03 -31.21
CA ILE A 98 -28.35 1.74 -31.89
C ILE A 98 -27.00 1.51 -32.60
N ASN A 99 -26.24 0.49 -32.19
CA ASN A 99 -24.98 0.01 -32.81
C ASN A 99 -23.64 0.66 -32.43
N LEU A 100 -23.49 1.28 -31.25
CA LEU A 100 -22.14 1.52 -30.72
C LEU A 100 -21.73 0.35 -29.83
N GLU A 101 -21.21 -0.72 -30.45
CA GLU A 101 -20.21 -1.54 -29.74
C GLU A 101 -19.18 -0.55 -29.20
N TYR A 102 -18.97 -0.50 -27.88
CA TYR A 102 -17.93 0.37 -27.34
C TYR A 102 -16.60 -0.19 -27.84
N ASP A 103 -16.13 0.38 -28.94
CA ASP A 103 -14.82 0.12 -29.49
C ASP A 103 -13.79 0.56 -28.44
N TYR A 104 -13.36 -0.42 -27.64
CA TYR A 104 -12.03 -0.44 -27.04
C TYR A 104 -10.97 -0.75 -28.11
N ASP A 105 -11.22 -0.39 -29.36
CA ASP A 105 -10.11 -0.11 -30.25
C ASP A 105 -9.28 1.01 -29.61
N GLY A 106 -7.96 0.98 -29.77
CA GLY A 106 -7.06 1.98 -29.18
C GLY A 106 -7.28 3.42 -29.65
N LYS A 107 -8.43 3.77 -30.27
CA LYS A 107 -8.78 5.12 -30.71
C LYS A 107 -9.84 5.78 -29.81
N THR A 108 -10.69 5.01 -29.12
CA THR A 108 -11.71 5.53 -28.17
C THR A 108 -11.64 4.98 -26.75
N GLY A 109 -10.81 3.96 -26.50
CA GLY A 109 -10.49 3.43 -25.17
C GLY A 109 -9.69 4.39 -24.27
N GLY A 110 -10.31 5.51 -23.88
CA GLY A 110 -9.83 6.46 -22.87
C GLY A 110 -8.60 7.27 -23.29
N LYS A 111 -8.81 8.49 -23.84
CA LYS A 111 -7.71 9.48 -23.96
C LYS A 111 -7.09 9.85 -22.60
N ASN A 112 -7.82 9.59 -21.51
CA ASN A 112 -7.43 9.94 -20.16
C ASN A 112 -6.76 8.75 -19.48
N SER A 113 -5.46 8.90 -19.22
CA SER A 113 -4.71 8.01 -18.32
C SER A 113 -5.01 8.35 -16.86
N PHE A 114 -4.96 7.35 -15.99
CA PHE A 114 -5.05 7.52 -14.54
C PHE A 114 -3.85 6.84 -13.87
N LEU A 115 -3.46 7.36 -12.70
CA LEU A 115 -2.35 6.83 -11.91
C LEU A 115 -2.79 5.53 -11.25
N VAL A 116 -1.98 4.48 -11.40
CA VAL A 116 -2.22 3.14 -10.84
C VAL A 116 -0.91 2.50 -10.38
N TYR A 117 -1.00 1.46 -9.56
CA TYR A 117 0.16 0.63 -9.23
C TYR A 117 0.69 -0.11 -10.46
N ALA A 118 2.01 -0.06 -10.65
CA ALA A 118 2.69 -0.82 -11.69
C ALA A 118 2.85 -2.29 -11.26
N ASP A 119 2.64 -3.21 -12.20
CA ASP A 119 2.84 -4.64 -11.95
C ASP A 119 3.25 -5.34 -13.25
N ALA A 120 4.48 -5.85 -13.27
CA ALA A 120 5.02 -6.57 -14.41
C ALA A 120 4.26 -7.85 -14.76
N ASN A 121 3.52 -8.43 -13.80
CA ASN A 121 2.75 -9.66 -13.98
C ASN A 121 1.34 -9.42 -14.54
N THR A 122 0.85 -8.18 -14.55
CA THR A 122 -0.44 -7.81 -15.17
C THR A 122 -0.24 -7.09 -16.51
N PHE A 123 -1.33 -6.76 -17.20
CA PHE A 123 -1.29 -5.96 -18.42
C PHE A 123 -1.02 -4.48 -18.18
N THR A 124 -1.11 -4.01 -16.94
CA THR A 124 -0.58 -2.70 -16.56
C THR A 124 0.91 -2.65 -16.90
N GLY A 125 1.67 -3.71 -16.57
CA GLY A 125 3.09 -3.81 -16.82
C GLY A 125 3.95 -3.05 -15.80
N PRO A 126 5.29 -3.19 -15.88
CA PRO A 126 6.21 -2.49 -15.00
C PRO A 126 6.17 -0.98 -15.23
N ASP A 127 6.70 -0.20 -14.29
CA ASP A 127 6.94 1.21 -14.55
C ASP A 127 7.97 1.39 -15.68
N GLU A 128 7.70 2.31 -16.60
CA GLU A 128 8.66 2.65 -17.65
C GLU A 128 9.85 3.44 -17.08
N ASN A 129 9.66 4.16 -15.98
CA ASN A 129 10.75 4.73 -15.20
C ASN A 129 11.31 3.67 -14.24
N ILE A 130 12.56 3.27 -14.46
CA ILE A 130 13.23 2.23 -13.65
C ILE A 130 13.81 2.75 -12.33
N LEU A 131 13.73 4.06 -12.09
CA LEU A 131 14.21 4.73 -10.89
C LEU A 131 13.02 5.13 -10.03
N PHE A 132 13.26 5.25 -8.73
CA PHE A 132 12.28 5.82 -7.81
C PHE A 132 11.91 7.23 -8.28
N ASP A 133 10.63 7.55 -8.38
CA ASP A 133 10.19 8.82 -8.94
C ASP A 133 9.01 9.47 -8.21
N ASP A 134 8.49 10.58 -8.77
CA ASP A 134 7.52 11.42 -8.09
C ASP A 134 6.20 10.70 -7.74
N ASN A 135 5.84 9.65 -8.49
CA ASN A 135 4.57 8.92 -8.38
C ASN A 135 4.66 7.77 -7.36
N ASP A 136 5.85 7.22 -7.20
CA ASP A 136 6.12 6.06 -6.37
C ASP A 136 5.82 6.31 -4.89
N GLU A 137 5.55 5.22 -4.18
CA GLU A 137 5.24 5.24 -2.75
C GLU A 137 6.32 4.51 -1.95
N LEU A 138 7.03 5.24 -1.07
CA LEU A 138 7.79 4.63 0.02
C LEU A 138 6.86 4.36 1.20
N VAL A 139 6.89 3.15 1.74
CA VAL A 139 5.99 2.69 2.80
C VAL A 139 6.76 2.01 3.94
N TYR A 140 6.39 2.34 5.17
CA TYR A 140 6.83 1.69 6.41
C TYR A 140 5.75 1.81 7.50
N MET A 141 5.87 1.08 8.62
CA MET A 141 4.94 1.25 9.75
C MET A 141 5.48 2.26 10.75
N ALA A 142 4.62 3.12 11.30
CA ALA A 142 5.04 4.14 12.25
C ALA A 142 5.74 3.57 13.51
N ARG A 143 5.32 2.37 13.95
CA ARG A 143 5.96 1.60 15.05
C ARG A 143 7.41 1.21 14.82
N ASP A 144 7.90 1.26 13.57
CA ASP A 144 9.29 0.88 13.26
C ASP A 144 10.29 2.00 13.55
N GLY A 145 9.82 3.16 14.03
CA GLY A 145 10.69 4.30 14.34
C GLY A 145 11.64 4.05 15.50
N GLY A 146 12.88 4.54 15.35
CA GLY A 146 13.93 4.52 16.36
C GLY A 146 14.32 5.92 16.86
N THR A 147 15.55 6.04 17.34
CA THR A 147 16.16 7.27 17.86
C THR A 147 17.18 7.86 16.88
N ILE A 148 17.84 8.95 17.28
CA ILE A 148 19.01 9.49 16.58
C ILE A 148 20.25 8.71 17.03
N PRO A 149 21.08 8.19 16.11
CA PRO A 149 22.34 7.55 16.48
C PRO A 149 23.32 8.54 17.13
N PRO A 150 24.22 8.07 18.01
CA PRO A 150 25.31 8.89 18.52
C PRO A 150 26.30 9.26 17.40
N GLY A 151 27.07 10.33 17.60
CA GLY A 151 27.90 10.94 16.55
C GLY A 151 29.06 10.07 16.02
N ASP A 152 29.38 8.96 16.70
CA ASP A 152 30.38 7.96 16.31
C ASP A 152 29.77 6.76 15.54
N GLU A 153 28.45 6.59 15.55
CA GLU A 153 27.73 5.52 14.83
C GLU A 153 26.87 6.07 13.68
N LEU A 154 27.46 6.90 12.82
CA LEU A 154 26.71 7.63 11.80
C LEU A 154 26.08 6.77 10.70
N PHE A 155 26.57 5.55 10.46
CA PHE A 155 26.14 4.74 9.32
C PHE A 155 25.96 3.26 9.68
N PRO A 156 24.89 2.62 9.18
CA PRO A 156 24.81 1.17 9.18
C PRO A 156 25.82 0.55 8.21
N LEU A 157 26.20 -0.71 8.43
CA LEU A 157 27.06 -1.43 7.49
C LEU A 157 26.32 -1.73 6.17
N GLY A 158 27.06 -1.70 5.07
CA GLY A 158 26.58 -2.19 3.77
C GLY A 158 25.72 -1.21 2.97
N ILE A 159 25.80 0.08 3.29
CA ILE A 159 25.09 1.17 2.62
C ILE A 159 26.05 2.08 1.86
N ASP A 160 25.53 2.82 0.89
CA ASP A 160 26.24 3.94 0.27
C ASP A 160 26.12 5.17 1.18
N HIS A 161 27.23 5.56 1.81
CA HIS A 161 27.28 6.63 2.82
C HIS A 161 26.88 8.01 2.25
N CYS A 162 26.81 8.14 0.93
CA CYS A 162 26.40 9.35 0.23
C CYS A 162 24.93 9.30 -0.23
N SER A 163 24.16 8.33 0.26
CA SER A 163 22.77 8.10 -0.12
C SER A 163 21.91 7.95 1.12
N GLY A 164 21.57 9.04 1.81
CA GLY A 164 20.80 8.93 3.04
C GLY A 164 19.75 10.01 3.17
N VAL A 165 18.55 9.59 3.58
CA VAL A 165 17.52 10.51 4.07
C VAL A 165 17.11 10.10 5.48
N GLN A 166 16.99 11.10 6.35
CA GLN A 166 16.41 10.96 7.67
C GLN A 166 14.95 11.41 7.59
N ILE A 167 14.08 10.54 8.08
CA ILE A 167 12.65 10.77 8.17
C ILE A 167 12.30 10.84 9.65
N ARG A 168 11.87 12.02 10.08
CA ARG A 168 11.41 12.28 11.44
C ARG A 168 9.89 12.19 11.46
N ASN A 169 9.40 11.21 12.20
CA ASN A 169 7.99 10.98 12.49
C ASN A 169 7.60 11.75 13.76
N THR A 170 6.47 12.43 13.75
CA THR A 170 5.84 13.00 14.94
C THR A 170 4.41 12.52 15.04
N ASP A 171 4.09 11.87 16.13
CA ASP A 171 2.71 11.54 16.46
C ASP A 171 1.99 12.84 16.86
N PRO A 172 0.98 13.29 16.08
CA PRO A 172 0.25 14.53 16.37
C PRO A 172 -0.62 14.45 17.63
N VAL A 173 -0.90 13.26 18.18
CA VAL A 173 -1.72 13.08 19.37
C VAL A 173 -0.88 13.11 20.64
N THR A 174 0.22 12.36 20.66
CA THR A 174 1.08 12.25 21.85
C THR A 174 2.28 13.20 21.83
N GLY A 175 2.65 13.73 20.66
CA GLY A 175 3.90 14.46 20.45
C GLY A 175 5.14 13.57 20.44
N LEU A 176 4.98 12.24 20.48
CA LEU A 176 6.10 11.30 20.42
C LEU A 176 6.83 11.43 19.07
N VAL A 177 8.15 11.36 19.14
CA VAL A 177 9.03 11.53 17.97
C VAL A 177 9.84 10.26 17.79
N SER A 178 9.90 9.79 16.55
CA SER A 178 10.75 8.66 16.16
C SER A 178 11.39 8.92 14.80
N TYR A 179 12.43 8.16 14.48
CA TYR A 179 13.25 8.36 13.28
C TYR A 179 13.40 7.09 12.48
N ILE A 180 13.32 7.24 11.15
CA ILE A 180 13.59 6.21 10.15
C ILE A 180 14.65 6.75 9.22
N TYR A 181 15.50 5.88 8.71
CA TYR A 181 16.56 6.23 7.79
C TYR A 181 16.46 5.36 6.55
N ILE A 182 16.45 5.99 5.37
CA ILE A 182 16.46 5.28 4.09
C ILE A 182 17.80 5.52 3.43
N PHE A 183 18.45 4.43 3.06
CA PHE A 183 19.72 4.45 2.35
C PHE A 183 19.65 3.64 1.06
N ARG A 184 20.51 3.95 0.10
CA ARG A 184 20.83 2.98 -0.95
C ARG A 184 21.83 1.97 -0.38
N ARG A 185 21.62 0.68 -0.63
CA ARG A 185 22.59 -0.35 -0.29
C ARG A 185 23.87 -0.25 -1.16
N ASP A 186 25.00 -0.69 -0.61
CA ASP A 186 26.18 -1.02 -1.41
C ASP A 186 25.93 -2.34 -2.16
N LEU A 187 25.92 -2.28 -3.49
CA LEU A 187 25.64 -3.43 -4.36
C LEU A 187 26.69 -4.55 -4.24
N ASN A 188 27.88 -4.24 -3.75
CA ASN A 188 28.95 -5.21 -3.53
C ASN A 188 28.95 -5.77 -2.11
N TYR A 189 28.15 -5.22 -1.20
CA TYR A 189 28.10 -5.67 0.17
C TYR A 189 27.33 -7.00 0.29
N LYS A 190 27.88 -7.89 1.11
CA LYS A 190 27.21 -9.08 1.62
C LYS A 190 27.34 -9.08 3.13
N SER A 191 26.22 -9.31 3.83
CA SER A 191 26.19 -9.42 5.27
C SER A 191 27.14 -10.52 5.73
N PRO A 192 28.10 -10.25 6.63
CA PRO A 192 28.96 -11.28 7.21
C PRO A 192 28.17 -12.34 7.99
N LEU A 193 26.95 -12.02 8.45
CA LEU A 193 26.11 -12.92 9.24
C LEU A 193 25.29 -13.88 8.37
N THR A 194 24.72 -13.39 7.27
CA THR A 194 23.78 -14.18 6.44
C THR A 194 24.33 -14.53 5.06
N GLY A 195 25.42 -13.88 4.61
CA GLY A 195 25.93 -13.98 3.25
C GLY A 195 25.06 -13.28 2.20
N ASN A 196 23.93 -12.67 2.59
CA ASN A 196 22.98 -12.03 1.70
C ASN A 196 23.24 -10.53 1.56
N ALA A 197 22.78 -9.93 0.46
CA ALA A 197 22.76 -8.47 0.32
C ALA A 197 21.67 -7.87 1.23
N LEU A 198 21.74 -6.57 1.51
CA LEU A 198 20.62 -5.86 2.12
C LEU A 198 19.41 -5.85 1.18
N GLN A 199 18.21 -5.93 1.76
CA GLN A 199 16.93 -6.07 1.07
C GLN A 199 15.84 -5.26 1.80
N GLN A 200 14.80 -4.87 1.08
CA GLN A 200 13.66 -4.12 1.65
C GLN A 200 12.92 -4.89 2.77
N ASP A 201 12.93 -6.22 2.72
CA ASP A 201 12.35 -7.09 3.76
C ASP A 201 13.24 -7.25 5.00
N ALA A 202 14.46 -6.73 4.98
CA ALA A 202 15.47 -6.92 6.03
C ALA A 202 15.81 -8.38 6.36
N GLY A 203 15.40 -9.35 5.53
CA GLY A 203 15.42 -10.78 5.86
C GLY A 203 14.44 -11.19 6.98
N LEU A 204 13.45 -10.35 7.27
CA LEU A 204 12.40 -10.58 8.27
C LEU A 204 11.19 -11.26 7.63
N THR A 205 10.38 -11.93 8.45
CA THR A 205 9.11 -12.50 8.00
C THR A 205 8.16 -11.39 7.54
N HIS A 206 7.62 -11.52 6.33
CA HIS A 206 6.63 -10.57 5.82
C HIS A 206 5.39 -10.59 6.72
N PRO A 207 4.89 -9.43 7.18
CA PRO A 207 3.76 -9.38 8.09
C PRO A 207 2.42 -9.57 7.35
N VAL A 208 2.46 -9.62 6.01
CA VAL A 208 1.34 -9.91 5.12
C VAL A 208 1.81 -10.86 4.04
N THR A 209 1.03 -11.90 3.76
CA THR A 209 1.24 -12.81 2.62
C THR A 209 0.01 -12.82 1.74
N TYR A 210 0.17 -12.48 0.47
CA TYR A 210 -0.87 -12.55 -0.54
C TYR A 210 -0.63 -13.66 -1.55
N ASN A 211 -1.60 -14.56 -1.66
CA ASN A 211 -1.57 -15.68 -2.58
C ASN A 211 -2.69 -15.53 -3.62
N PHE A 212 -2.38 -14.88 -4.75
CA PHE A 212 -3.31 -14.71 -5.86
C PHE A 212 -3.46 -16.01 -6.67
N ASN A 213 -4.69 -16.53 -6.76
CA ASN A 213 -5.01 -17.69 -7.58
C ASN A 213 -6.38 -17.53 -8.23
N PHE A 214 -6.44 -17.82 -9.53
CA PHE A 214 -7.69 -17.83 -10.30
C PHE A 214 -7.87 -19.17 -11.03
N LYS A 215 -9.11 -19.46 -11.43
CA LYS A 215 -9.48 -20.70 -12.09
C LYS A 215 -9.85 -20.46 -13.54
N ARG A 216 -9.34 -21.31 -14.43
CA ARG A 216 -9.70 -21.33 -15.85
C ARG A 216 -9.85 -22.77 -16.33
N ASN A 217 -11.02 -23.14 -16.85
CA ASN A 217 -11.34 -24.50 -17.29
C ASN A 217 -11.00 -25.58 -16.24
N ASN A 218 -11.42 -25.36 -14.98
CA ASN A 218 -11.13 -26.15 -13.79
C ASN A 218 -9.66 -26.23 -13.35
N ILE A 219 -8.74 -25.51 -13.99
CA ILE A 219 -7.34 -25.46 -13.59
C ILE A 219 -7.10 -24.21 -12.75
N THR A 220 -6.57 -24.39 -11.53
CA THR A 220 -6.10 -23.28 -10.68
C THR A 220 -4.77 -22.78 -11.19
N ARG A 221 -4.63 -21.46 -11.29
CA ARG A 221 -3.52 -20.75 -11.90
C ARG A 221 -3.04 -19.63 -10.99
N GLY A 222 -1.74 -19.42 -10.98
CA GLY A 222 -1.09 -18.37 -10.19
C GLY A 222 -0.83 -17.08 -10.98
N PRO A 223 -0.12 -16.10 -10.40
CA PRO A 223 0.15 -14.81 -11.04
C PRO A 223 0.92 -14.91 -12.36
N ALA A 224 1.83 -15.87 -12.51
CA ALA A 224 2.61 -16.06 -13.75
C ALA A 224 1.74 -16.40 -14.98
N ASP A 225 0.58 -17.03 -14.74
CA ASP A 225 -0.36 -17.46 -15.78
C ASP A 225 -1.36 -16.37 -16.16
N TYR A 226 -1.38 -15.25 -15.45
CA TYR A 226 -2.41 -14.22 -15.57
C TYR A 226 -2.56 -13.71 -17.02
N LYS A 227 -1.45 -13.33 -17.66
CA LYS A 227 -1.47 -12.76 -19.02
C LYS A 227 -1.97 -13.72 -20.09
N GLU A 228 -1.78 -15.02 -19.89
CA GLU A 228 -2.16 -16.02 -20.88
C GLU A 228 -3.59 -16.49 -20.69
N TYR A 229 -4.04 -16.65 -19.44
CA TYR A 229 -5.26 -17.40 -19.14
C TYR A 229 -6.39 -16.59 -18.51
N TYR A 230 -6.13 -15.40 -17.97
CA TYR A 230 -7.17 -14.59 -17.35
C TYR A 230 -8.13 -14.03 -18.40
N ASN A 231 -9.41 -14.36 -18.28
CA ASN A 231 -10.43 -13.95 -19.24
C ASN A 231 -10.94 -12.56 -18.87
N ARG A 232 -10.59 -11.53 -19.64
CA ARG A 232 -10.98 -10.15 -19.33
C ARG A 232 -12.37 -9.76 -19.84
N GLN A 233 -12.99 -10.60 -20.67
CA GLN A 233 -14.20 -10.27 -21.40
C GLN A 233 -15.41 -11.11 -20.98
N PHE A 234 -15.26 -12.44 -20.99
CA PHE A 234 -16.36 -13.40 -20.82
C PHE A 234 -16.12 -14.34 -19.64
N GLY A 235 -15.72 -13.78 -18.49
CA GLY A 235 -15.55 -14.55 -17.26
C GLY A 235 -16.78 -15.40 -16.88
N PRO A 236 -16.68 -16.13 -15.77
CA PRO A 236 -15.96 -15.69 -14.57
C PRO A 236 -14.47 -16.06 -14.57
N ASN A 237 -13.73 -15.47 -13.62
CA ASN A 237 -12.39 -15.94 -13.25
C ASN A 237 -12.38 -16.30 -11.75
N PRO A 238 -13.09 -17.36 -11.33
CA PRO A 238 -13.25 -17.67 -9.92
C PRO A 238 -11.90 -17.79 -9.23
N GLU A 239 -11.81 -17.28 -8.01
CA GLU A 239 -10.58 -17.24 -7.26
C GLU A 239 -10.62 -18.15 -6.03
N THR A 240 -9.41 -18.51 -5.61
CA THR A 240 -9.15 -19.07 -4.28
C THR A 240 -8.03 -18.26 -3.62
N SER A 241 -8.05 -16.95 -3.87
CA SER A 241 -7.00 -16.05 -3.41
C SER A 241 -7.13 -15.80 -1.91
N THR A 242 -6.00 -15.67 -1.22
CA THR A 242 -5.98 -15.41 0.22
C THR A 242 -4.99 -14.33 0.61
N VAL A 243 -5.36 -13.54 1.62
CA VAL A 243 -4.44 -12.69 2.38
C VAL A 243 -4.32 -13.28 3.78
N VAL A 244 -3.09 -13.49 4.24
CA VAL A 244 -2.79 -14.05 5.55
C VAL A 244 -1.87 -13.11 6.30
N THR A 245 -2.25 -12.75 7.52
CA THR A 245 -1.45 -11.93 8.44
C THR A 245 -1.46 -12.54 9.84
N PRO A 246 -0.68 -12.03 10.79
CA PRO A 246 -0.84 -12.37 12.19
C PRO A 246 -2.25 -12.04 12.75
N HIS A 247 -2.95 -11.05 12.19
CA HIS A 247 -4.20 -10.53 12.76
C HIS A 247 -5.47 -10.95 12.03
N TYR A 248 -5.39 -11.36 10.77
CA TYR A 248 -6.53 -11.86 10.02
C TYR A 248 -6.13 -12.76 8.83
N ILE A 249 -7.09 -13.56 8.40
CA ILE A 249 -7.06 -14.32 7.15
C ILE A 249 -8.28 -13.90 6.33
N LYS A 250 -8.07 -13.48 5.09
CA LYS A 250 -9.12 -13.05 4.18
C LYS A 250 -9.14 -13.92 2.92
N GLY A 251 -10.33 -14.27 2.45
CA GLY A 251 -10.55 -15.09 1.26
C GLY A 251 -11.31 -14.31 0.18
N PHE A 252 -10.91 -14.52 -1.06
CA PHE A 252 -11.53 -13.91 -2.24
C PHE A 252 -11.99 -14.99 -3.21
N GLY A 253 -13.26 -14.90 -3.62
CA GLY A 253 -13.89 -15.82 -4.57
C GLY A 253 -13.86 -15.32 -6.02
N ASP A 254 -13.59 -14.03 -6.23
CA ASP A 254 -13.34 -13.35 -7.52
C ASP A 254 -12.98 -11.87 -7.21
N ARG A 255 -12.82 -11.01 -8.22
CA ARG A 255 -12.47 -9.58 -8.09
C ARG A 255 -13.34 -8.86 -7.04
N TRP A 256 -14.67 -8.91 -7.16
CA TRP A 256 -15.58 -8.23 -6.23
C TRP A 256 -16.09 -9.11 -5.08
N ILE A 257 -15.67 -10.38 -5.00
CA ILE A 257 -16.23 -11.34 -4.04
C ILE A 257 -15.23 -11.58 -2.92
N GLU A 258 -15.56 -11.08 -1.74
CA GLU A 258 -14.86 -11.39 -0.48
C GLU A 258 -15.81 -12.24 0.37
N ASN A 259 -15.46 -13.49 0.61
CA ASN A 259 -16.36 -14.50 1.19
C ASN A 259 -15.87 -15.10 2.51
N SER A 260 -14.71 -14.67 2.98
CA SER A 260 -14.16 -15.14 4.25
C SER A 260 -13.31 -14.06 4.90
N LEU A 261 -13.53 -13.87 6.19
CA LEU A 261 -12.69 -13.09 7.07
C LEU A 261 -12.61 -13.83 8.41
N ILE A 262 -11.41 -14.28 8.79
CA ILE A 262 -11.14 -14.91 10.08
C ILE A 262 -10.19 -13.99 10.83
N ILE A 263 -10.57 -13.50 12.00
CA ILE A 263 -9.69 -12.64 12.81
C ILE A 263 -8.81 -13.54 13.68
N THR A 264 -7.50 -13.38 13.55
CA THR A 264 -6.46 -14.18 14.22
C THR A 264 -5.59 -13.36 15.17
N THR A 265 -6.01 -12.12 15.46
CA THR A 265 -5.28 -11.16 16.31
C THR A 265 -4.74 -11.86 17.57
N PRO A 266 -3.42 -11.84 17.85
CA PRO A 266 -2.83 -12.60 18.96
C PRO A 266 -3.26 -12.09 20.33
N ALA A 267 -3.82 -12.97 21.17
CA ALA A 267 -4.34 -12.60 22.48
C ALA A 267 -3.29 -11.84 23.32
N THR A 268 -3.69 -10.66 23.82
CA THR A 268 -2.88 -9.91 24.79
C THR A 268 -3.24 -10.37 26.20
N GLN A 269 -2.31 -10.24 27.15
CA GLN A 269 -2.55 -10.65 28.54
C GLN A 269 -3.85 -10.03 29.10
N GLY A 270 -4.76 -10.88 29.58
CA GLY A 270 -6.06 -10.47 30.12
C GLY A 270 -7.16 -10.26 29.07
N MET A 271 -6.87 -10.41 27.77
CA MET A 271 -7.85 -10.40 26.69
C MET A 271 -8.21 -11.85 26.27
N LEU A 272 -9.38 -12.02 25.66
CA LEU A 272 -9.81 -13.32 25.15
C LEU A 272 -9.03 -13.73 23.88
N GLU A 273 -8.83 -15.03 23.72
CA GLU A 273 -8.39 -15.59 22.45
C GLU A 273 -9.55 -15.63 21.44
N SER A 274 -9.26 -15.31 20.19
CA SER A 274 -10.24 -15.41 19.10
C SER A 274 -10.74 -16.83 18.93
N ALA A 275 -12.06 -16.99 18.78
CA ALA A 275 -12.68 -18.26 18.38
C ALA A 275 -12.35 -18.68 16.93
N ARG A 276 -11.68 -17.82 16.16
CA ARG A 276 -11.19 -18.06 14.78
C ARG A 276 -12.29 -18.56 13.83
N GLN A 277 -13.53 -18.14 14.04
CA GLN A 277 -14.60 -18.39 13.09
C GLN A 277 -14.52 -17.42 11.92
N ASN A 278 -15.04 -17.83 10.77
CA ASN A 278 -15.33 -16.89 9.70
C ASN A 278 -16.42 -15.93 10.18
N VAL A 279 -16.10 -14.64 10.26
CA VAL A 279 -17.04 -13.62 10.72
C VAL A 279 -17.83 -12.98 9.58
N LEU A 280 -17.49 -13.29 8.32
CA LEU A 280 -18.07 -12.67 7.13
C LEU A 280 -18.83 -13.71 6.30
N ASP A 281 -20.10 -13.45 6.02
CA ASP A 281 -20.84 -14.13 4.95
C ASP A 281 -20.42 -13.56 3.59
N GLY A 282 -20.41 -12.23 3.48
CA GLY A 282 -19.86 -11.55 2.31
C GLY A 282 -19.61 -10.06 2.48
N HIS A 283 -18.61 -9.53 1.78
CA HIS A 283 -18.53 -8.10 1.49
C HIS A 283 -19.39 -7.82 0.26
N LYS A 284 -20.59 -7.28 0.49
CA LYS A 284 -21.63 -7.14 -0.52
C LYS A 284 -21.60 -5.74 -1.12
N LEU A 285 -21.76 -5.67 -2.43
CA LEU A 285 -21.78 -4.43 -3.20
C LEU A 285 -22.91 -4.47 -4.20
N SER A 286 -23.74 -3.43 -4.23
CA SER A 286 -24.90 -3.43 -5.12
C SER A 286 -25.29 -2.05 -5.61
N LEU A 287 -25.87 -2.00 -6.80
CA LEU A 287 -26.62 -0.83 -7.26
C LEU A 287 -27.99 -0.80 -6.57
N ILE A 288 -28.37 0.36 -6.06
CA ILE A 288 -29.66 0.55 -5.37
C ILE A 288 -30.55 1.49 -6.17
N PRO A 289 -31.86 1.23 -6.27
CA PRO A 289 -32.78 2.02 -7.09
C PRO A 289 -32.93 3.44 -6.57
N LEU A 290 -33.27 4.39 -7.47
CA LEU A 290 -33.53 5.80 -7.11
C LEU A 290 -34.59 5.95 -6.04
N ASN A 291 -35.66 5.16 -6.12
CA ASN A 291 -36.74 5.22 -5.18
C ASN A 291 -36.40 4.39 -3.93
N VAL A 292 -36.20 5.07 -2.80
CA VAL A 292 -35.88 4.46 -1.50
C VAL A 292 -36.99 3.55 -0.95
N ASN A 293 -38.21 3.63 -1.50
CA ASN A 293 -39.36 2.83 -1.09
C ASN A 293 -39.63 1.63 -2.03
N GLN A 294 -38.82 1.43 -3.06
CA GLN A 294 -38.88 0.21 -3.86
C GLN A 294 -38.13 -0.91 -3.13
N ALA A 295 -38.63 -2.15 -3.23
CA ALA A 295 -37.89 -3.33 -2.80
C ALA A 295 -36.46 -3.25 -3.35
N ARG A 296 -35.44 -3.53 -2.52
CA ARG A 296 -34.09 -3.70 -3.01
C ARG A 296 -34.09 -4.97 -3.84
N THR A 297 -34.29 -4.83 -5.14
CA THR A 297 -34.25 -5.97 -6.03
C THR A 297 -32.81 -6.45 -6.16
N CYS A 298 -32.64 -7.71 -6.52
CA CYS A 298 -31.34 -8.28 -6.88
C CYS A 298 -30.91 -7.79 -8.26
N HIS A 299 -30.68 -6.48 -8.38
CA HIS A 299 -30.04 -5.84 -9.51
C HIS A 299 -28.55 -6.20 -9.56
N ARG A 300 -27.74 -5.38 -10.24
CA ARG A 300 -26.31 -5.61 -10.36
C ARG A 300 -25.64 -5.52 -8.99
N ASN A 301 -24.93 -6.59 -8.65
CA ASN A 301 -24.21 -6.81 -7.39
C ASN A 301 -22.82 -7.40 -7.66
N GLU A 302 -22.06 -7.72 -6.60
CA GLU A 302 -20.70 -8.24 -6.68
C GLU A 302 -20.54 -9.49 -7.55
N TYR A 303 -21.57 -10.34 -7.66
CA TYR A 303 -21.54 -11.51 -8.53
C TYR A 303 -21.68 -11.14 -10.00
N THR A 304 -22.57 -10.19 -10.30
CA THR A 304 -22.66 -9.65 -11.67
C THR A 304 -21.39 -8.89 -12.04
N PHE A 305 -20.82 -8.11 -11.11
CA PHE A 305 -19.59 -7.33 -11.31
C PHE A 305 -18.36 -8.22 -11.55
N SER A 306 -18.38 -9.44 -11.01
CA SER A 306 -17.36 -10.47 -11.19
C SER A 306 -17.69 -11.47 -12.30
N GLY A 307 -18.74 -11.22 -13.09
CA GLY A 307 -19.14 -12.14 -14.15
C GLY A 307 -19.54 -13.55 -13.69
N THR A 308 -19.81 -13.77 -12.39
CA THR A 308 -20.24 -15.06 -11.82
C THR A 308 -21.76 -15.25 -11.83
N ALA A 309 -22.51 -14.19 -12.12
CA ALA A 309 -23.95 -14.22 -12.37
C ALA A 309 -24.32 -13.35 -13.59
N ASN A 310 -25.43 -13.68 -14.26
CA ASN A 310 -26.04 -12.82 -15.27
C ASN A 310 -26.86 -11.69 -14.62
N ASP A 311 -27.31 -10.68 -15.40
CA ASP A 311 -28.17 -9.59 -14.88
C ASP A 311 -29.50 -10.09 -14.28
N ASP A 312 -29.97 -11.27 -14.70
CA ASP A 312 -31.16 -11.95 -14.15
C ASP A 312 -30.86 -12.81 -12.90
N GLN A 313 -29.64 -12.69 -12.35
CA GLN A 313 -29.11 -13.41 -11.19
C GLN A 313 -28.88 -14.91 -11.40
N THR A 314 -29.05 -15.44 -12.62
CA THR A 314 -28.69 -16.83 -12.89
C THR A 314 -27.18 -17.04 -12.72
N ARG A 315 -26.80 -17.98 -11.84
CA ARG A 315 -25.40 -18.30 -11.54
C ARG A 315 -24.73 -18.99 -12.72
N ARG A 316 -23.48 -18.61 -12.98
CA ARG A 316 -22.61 -19.24 -13.97
C ARG A 316 -21.76 -20.34 -13.31
N PRO A 317 -21.29 -21.34 -14.08
CA PRO A 317 -20.34 -22.32 -13.56
C PRO A 317 -19.08 -21.66 -12.99
N LEU A 318 -18.71 -22.03 -11.76
CA LEU A 318 -17.50 -21.54 -11.09
C LEU A 318 -16.26 -22.40 -11.42
N ASP A 319 -16.25 -22.98 -12.62
CA ASP A 319 -15.10 -23.70 -13.18
C ASP A 319 -14.21 -22.81 -14.07
N GLY A 320 -14.59 -21.55 -14.28
CA GLY A 320 -13.87 -20.62 -15.15
C GLY A 320 -14.03 -20.94 -16.63
N THR A 321 -15.03 -21.75 -17.02
CA THR A 321 -15.44 -21.87 -18.42
C THR A 321 -16.06 -20.56 -18.90
N GLU A 322 -15.88 -20.24 -20.18
CA GLU A 322 -16.44 -19.00 -20.74
C GLU A 322 -17.96 -18.99 -20.65
N ALA A 323 -18.52 -17.87 -20.22
CA ALA A 323 -19.96 -17.70 -20.32
C ALA A 323 -20.41 -17.76 -21.78
N THR A 324 -21.44 -18.55 -22.05
CA THR A 324 -22.05 -18.68 -23.39
C THR A 324 -22.85 -17.44 -23.80
N SER A 325 -23.07 -16.49 -22.88
CA SER A 325 -23.79 -15.25 -23.16
C SER A 325 -22.85 -14.20 -23.76
N ARG A 326 -23.29 -13.56 -24.85
CA ARG A 326 -22.55 -12.49 -25.57
C ARG A 326 -22.27 -11.23 -24.74
N LYS A 327 -22.65 -11.20 -23.46
CA LYS A 327 -22.53 -10.04 -22.58
C LYS A 327 -21.27 -10.20 -21.72
N GLY A 328 -20.27 -9.36 -22.00
CA GLY A 328 -19.08 -9.29 -21.18
C GLY A 328 -19.34 -8.48 -19.90
N TYR A 329 -19.19 -9.14 -18.75
CA TYR A 329 -19.32 -8.52 -17.43
C TYR A 329 -18.04 -8.64 -16.60
N GLU A 330 -16.99 -9.14 -17.23
CA GLU A 330 -15.72 -9.37 -16.57
C GLU A 330 -14.86 -8.10 -16.54
N GLY A 331 -13.68 -8.19 -15.95
CA GLY A 331 -12.77 -7.08 -15.80
C GLY A 331 -11.32 -7.53 -15.86
N ALA A 332 -10.43 -6.73 -15.31
CA ALA A 332 -9.00 -7.01 -15.27
C ALA A 332 -8.39 -6.61 -13.94
N PHE A 333 -7.27 -7.24 -13.61
CA PHE A 333 -6.41 -6.80 -12.52
C PHE A 333 -5.48 -5.72 -13.04
N ILE A 334 -5.42 -4.65 -12.26
CA ILE A 334 -4.42 -3.59 -12.40
C ILE A 334 -3.12 -4.08 -11.78
N ALA A 335 -3.16 -4.62 -10.56
CA ALA A 335 -1.98 -5.11 -9.85
C ALA A 335 -2.35 -6.23 -8.86
N ASN A 336 -1.46 -7.21 -8.70
CA ASN A 336 -1.49 -8.29 -7.71
C ASN A 336 -0.13 -8.36 -6.99
N ILE A 337 0.16 -7.38 -6.15
CA ILE A 337 1.47 -7.21 -5.50
C ILE A 337 1.48 -7.95 -4.16
N ASN A 338 2.39 -8.90 -3.99
CA ASN A 338 2.74 -9.52 -2.72
C ASN A 338 4.06 -8.90 -2.20
N GLY A 339 3.97 -7.73 -1.58
CA GLY A 339 5.12 -6.98 -1.11
C GLY A 339 5.63 -7.41 0.28
N PRO A 340 6.82 -6.94 0.68
CA PRO A 340 7.43 -7.31 1.96
C PRO A 340 6.72 -6.72 3.18
N LEU A 341 5.95 -5.63 3.01
CA LEU A 341 5.24 -4.95 4.09
C LEU A 341 3.72 -5.05 3.96
N ARG A 342 3.20 -4.81 2.76
CA ARG A 342 1.78 -4.81 2.43
C ARG A 342 1.55 -5.50 1.10
N CYS A 343 0.36 -6.06 0.92
CA CYS A 343 -0.06 -6.50 -0.41
C CYS A 343 -1.06 -5.53 -1.02
N ILE A 344 -1.11 -5.50 -2.35
CA ILE A 344 -2.00 -4.64 -3.12
C ILE A 344 -2.73 -5.51 -4.13
N ARG A 345 -4.05 -5.60 -3.98
CA ARG A 345 -4.96 -6.18 -4.94
C ARG A 345 -5.76 -5.04 -5.57
N SER A 346 -5.43 -4.67 -6.80
CA SER A 346 -6.07 -3.58 -7.53
C SER A 346 -6.68 -4.11 -8.81
N PHE A 347 -7.96 -3.81 -9.05
CA PHE A 347 -8.70 -4.33 -10.20
C PHE A 347 -9.75 -3.34 -10.70
N MET A 348 -10.26 -3.61 -11.90
CA MET A 348 -11.32 -2.81 -12.52
C MET A 348 -12.36 -3.67 -13.23
N GLY A 349 -13.53 -3.08 -13.47
CA GLY A 349 -14.62 -3.67 -14.27
C GLY A 349 -15.82 -4.03 -13.43
N CYS A 350 -16.98 -3.44 -13.73
CA CYS A 350 -18.23 -3.55 -12.97
C CYS A 350 -19.43 -3.40 -13.93
N ASN A 351 -19.69 -4.40 -14.77
CA ASN A 351 -20.71 -4.36 -15.85
C ASN A 351 -20.58 -3.12 -16.75
N SER A 352 -21.50 -2.16 -16.62
CA SER A 352 -21.51 -0.92 -17.41
C SER A 352 -20.51 0.13 -16.93
N GLY A 353 -19.83 -0.11 -15.79
CA GLY A 353 -18.67 0.63 -15.30
C GLY A 353 -17.37 -0.14 -15.52
N PRO A 354 -16.89 -0.33 -16.77
CA PRO A 354 -15.69 -1.11 -17.07
C PRO A 354 -14.40 -0.49 -16.50
N LEU A 355 -14.43 0.79 -16.15
CA LEU A 355 -13.30 1.53 -15.58
C LEU A 355 -13.41 1.74 -14.07
N THR A 356 -14.54 1.38 -13.45
CA THR A 356 -14.69 1.41 -11.99
C THR A 356 -13.58 0.56 -11.39
N GLN A 357 -12.78 1.17 -10.51
CA GLN A 357 -11.59 0.57 -9.94
C GLN A 357 -11.80 0.33 -8.44
N ARG A 358 -11.25 -0.77 -7.94
CA ARG A 358 -11.17 -1.05 -6.51
C ARG A 358 -9.79 -1.53 -6.14
N ASP A 359 -9.25 -0.95 -5.07
CA ASP A 359 -7.95 -1.29 -4.50
C ASP A 359 -8.17 -1.81 -3.09
N ASN A 360 -7.69 -3.02 -2.80
CA ASN A 360 -7.53 -3.56 -1.46
C ASN A 360 -6.04 -3.50 -1.12
N ILE A 361 -5.67 -2.60 -0.19
CA ILE A 361 -4.31 -2.44 0.33
C ILE A 361 -4.28 -3.03 1.74
N CYS A 362 -3.62 -4.17 1.87
CA CYS A 362 -3.66 -4.97 3.10
C CYS A 362 -2.34 -4.88 3.86
N TYR A 363 -2.42 -4.40 5.10
CA TYR A 363 -1.37 -4.43 6.12
C TYR A 363 -1.66 -5.54 7.12
N ASP A 364 -0.79 -5.71 8.10
CA ASP A 364 -0.84 -6.81 9.06
C ASP A 364 -2.08 -6.79 9.95
N GLN A 365 -2.57 -5.62 10.37
CA GLN A 365 -3.74 -5.45 11.23
C GLN A 365 -4.85 -4.60 10.60
N MET A 366 -4.59 -4.07 9.40
CA MET A 366 -5.42 -3.06 8.77
C MET A 366 -5.56 -3.34 7.27
N GLU A 367 -6.71 -3.00 6.71
CA GLU A 367 -6.96 -2.96 5.27
C GLU A 367 -7.51 -1.59 4.88
N VAL A 368 -7.00 -1.01 3.79
CA VAL A 368 -7.57 0.17 3.15
C VAL A 368 -8.21 -0.26 1.85
N ILE A 369 -9.51 -0.02 1.70
CA ILE A 369 -10.24 -0.26 0.45
C ILE A 369 -10.59 1.06 -0.19
N ASN A 370 -10.09 1.32 -1.40
CA ASN A 370 -10.48 2.47 -2.22
C ASN A 370 -11.37 1.99 -3.36
N THR A 371 -12.56 2.59 -3.53
CA THR A 371 -13.41 2.31 -4.69
C THR A 371 -13.64 3.59 -5.48
N TYR A 372 -13.05 3.67 -6.67
CA TYR A 372 -13.17 4.80 -7.58
C TYR A 372 -14.31 4.56 -8.56
N LEU A 373 -15.34 5.40 -8.49
CA LEU A 373 -16.42 5.36 -9.45
C LEU A 373 -15.94 5.97 -10.77
N ARG A 374 -16.03 5.18 -11.84
CA ARG A 374 -15.74 5.60 -13.21
C ARG A 374 -16.77 5.00 -14.15
N VAL A 375 -18.00 5.44 -13.96
CA VAL A 375 -19.20 4.91 -14.61
C VAL A 375 -20.12 6.07 -14.99
N HIS A 376 -20.90 5.85 -16.06
CA HIS A 376 -22.04 6.71 -16.42
C HIS A 376 -22.98 6.95 -15.23
N PRO A 377 -23.93 7.90 -15.29
CA PRO A 377 -24.88 8.14 -14.19
C PRO A 377 -25.57 6.85 -13.74
N ILE A 378 -25.60 6.63 -12.43
CA ILE A 378 -26.24 5.48 -11.77
C ILE A 378 -27.10 5.97 -10.61
N ASP A 379 -28.12 5.20 -10.23
CA ASP A 379 -29.09 5.57 -9.21
C ASP A 379 -28.47 5.81 -7.82
N GLY A 380 -27.62 4.88 -7.40
CA GLY A 380 -26.95 4.87 -6.11
C GLY A 380 -26.18 3.58 -5.92
N ILE A 381 -25.35 3.53 -4.89
CA ILE A 381 -24.57 2.35 -4.54
C ILE A 381 -24.72 2.02 -3.05
N MET A 382 -24.51 0.75 -2.73
CA MET A 382 -24.41 0.23 -1.39
C MET A 382 -23.16 -0.64 -1.27
N ASP A 383 -22.42 -0.48 -0.18
CA ASP A 383 -21.22 -1.23 0.16
C ASP A 383 -21.29 -1.57 1.65
N PHE A 384 -21.34 -2.87 1.97
CA PHE A 384 -21.61 -3.34 3.32
C PHE A 384 -21.03 -4.73 3.57
N TYR A 385 -20.78 -5.03 4.85
CA TYR A 385 -20.44 -6.38 5.28
C TYR A 385 -21.71 -7.04 5.73
N ASP A 386 -21.96 -8.25 5.25
CA ASP A 386 -22.90 -9.18 5.87
C ASP A 386 -22.11 -10.16 6.72
N TYR A 387 -22.39 -10.21 8.02
CA TYR A 387 -21.64 -11.06 8.92
C TYR A 387 -22.17 -12.50 8.86
N ALA A 388 -21.37 -13.44 9.35
CA ALA A 388 -21.79 -14.83 9.37
C ALA A 388 -22.49 -15.15 10.71
N PRO A 389 -23.64 -15.85 10.70
CA PRO A 389 -24.27 -16.36 11.92
C PRO A 389 -23.34 -17.26 12.76
N LEU A 390 -22.35 -17.88 12.12
CA LEU A 390 -21.30 -18.69 12.78
C LEU A 390 -20.41 -17.87 13.71
N ALA A 391 -20.34 -16.54 13.55
CA ALA A 391 -19.66 -15.65 14.50
C ALA A 391 -20.40 -15.55 15.85
N GLY A 392 -21.63 -16.06 15.92
CA GLY A 392 -22.49 -15.99 17.09
C GLY A 392 -23.12 -14.62 17.27
N LYS A 393 -23.49 -14.30 18.52
CA LYS A 393 -24.00 -12.97 18.88
C LYS A 393 -22.90 -11.93 18.72
N MET A 394 -23.24 -10.79 18.14
CA MET A 394 -22.32 -9.68 17.94
C MET A 394 -22.91 -8.39 18.49
N ILE A 395 -22.07 -7.36 18.65
CA ILE A 395 -22.49 -6.04 19.11
C ILE A 395 -22.13 -5.03 18.04
N TYR A 396 -23.13 -4.27 17.59
CA TYR A 396 -22.98 -3.20 16.63
C TYR A 396 -23.02 -1.83 17.29
N ASN A 397 -22.06 -0.98 16.91
CA ASN A 397 -22.04 0.44 17.23
C ASN A 397 -21.66 1.26 16.01
N ASN A 398 -22.21 2.45 15.89
CA ASN A 398 -21.73 3.47 14.95
C ASN A 398 -21.87 4.87 15.55
N ASN A 399 -21.39 5.90 14.86
CA ASN A 399 -21.47 7.29 15.36
C ASN A 399 -22.89 7.80 15.62
N ASN A 400 -23.93 7.19 15.05
CA ASN A 400 -25.33 7.56 15.26
C ASN A 400 -26.05 6.65 16.29
N ASN A 401 -25.45 5.49 16.61
CA ASN A 401 -26.09 4.40 17.35
C ASN A 401 -25.11 3.82 18.39
N MET A 402 -25.14 4.43 19.58
CA MET A 402 -24.42 3.99 20.78
C MET A 402 -25.40 3.91 21.96
N PRO A 403 -26.38 2.99 21.94
CA PRO A 403 -27.35 2.89 23.03
C PRO A 403 -26.63 2.53 24.32
N GLY A 404 -27.00 3.16 25.45
CA GLY A 404 -26.42 2.86 26.76
C GLY A 404 -26.78 1.48 27.33
N THR A 405 -27.60 0.70 26.62
CA THR A 405 -28.03 -0.62 27.02
C THR A 405 -26.85 -1.59 27.02
N SER A 406 -26.61 -2.22 28.17
CA SER A 406 -25.63 -3.29 28.30
C SER A 406 -26.26 -4.62 27.89
N GLN A 407 -25.66 -5.27 26.89
CA GLN A 407 -25.89 -6.66 26.51
C GLN A 407 -24.87 -7.55 27.20
N THR A 408 -25.23 -8.78 27.52
CA THR A 408 -24.28 -9.77 28.03
C THR A 408 -24.01 -10.83 26.98
N ILE A 409 -22.76 -10.91 26.52
CA ILE A 409 -22.28 -11.97 25.63
C ILE A 409 -21.20 -12.74 26.39
N ASN A 410 -21.35 -14.06 26.51
CA ASN A 410 -20.43 -14.94 27.23
C ASN A 410 -20.05 -14.48 28.65
N GLY A 411 -20.97 -13.81 29.36
CA GLY A 411 -20.76 -13.32 30.72
C GLY A 411 -20.13 -11.92 30.80
N HIS A 412 -19.77 -11.32 29.67
CA HIS A 412 -19.17 -9.98 29.60
C HIS A 412 -20.19 -8.95 29.12
N ALA A 413 -20.08 -7.72 29.62
CA ALA A 413 -21.02 -6.63 29.37
C ALA A 413 -20.56 -5.75 28.20
N TYR A 414 -21.46 -5.53 27.24
CA TYR A 414 -21.22 -4.72 26.04
C TYR A 414 -22.29 -3.68 25.83
N THR A 415 -21.90 -2.49 25.42
CA THR A 415 -22.83 -1.40 25.11
C THR A 415 -23.06 -1.33 23.60
N GLY A 416 -24.26 -1.65 23.12
CA GLY A 416 -24.57 -1.56 21.70
C GLY A 416 -25.85 -2.27 21.27
N ILE A 417 -26.08 -2.29 19.96
CA ILE A 417 -27.18 -3.02 19.34
C ILE A 417 -26.76 -4.49 19.23
N LEU A 418 -27.65 -5.40 19.63
CA LEU A 418 -27.37 -6.83 19.63
C LEU A 418 -27.69 -7.40 18.24
N ILE A 419 -26.69 -7.96 17.57
CA ILE A 419 -26.91 -8.75 16.35
C ILE A 419 -27.27 -10.18 16.78
N ASP A 420 -28.53 -10.56 16.57
CA ASP A 420 -29.08 -11.87 16.92
C ASP A 420 -30.04 -12.47 15.87
N GLY A 421 -30.04 -11.92 14.66
CA GLY A 421 -30.91 -12.33 13.57
C GLY A 421 -32.31 -11.75 13.68
N LYS A 422 -32.50 -10.67 14.45
CA LYS A 422 -33.78 -9.98 14.57
C LYS A 422 -33.61 -8.52 14.26
N ASN A 423 -34.56 -7.99 13.50
CA ASN A 423 -34.40 -6.65 12.96
C ASN A 423 -34.41 -5.59 14.06
N ASP A 424 -33.37 -4.76 14.07
CA ASP A 424 -33.21 -3.67 15.02
C ASP A 424 -33.57 -2.30 14.43
N VAL A 425 -33.92 -1.37 15.31
CA VAL A 425 -34.12 0.03 14.93
C VAL A 425 -32.79 0.78 15.02
N VAL A 426 -32.24 1.15 13.87
CA VAL A 426 -31.00 1.92 13.73
C VAL A 426 -31.31 3.31 13.20
N LYS A 427 -30.77 4.33 13.87
CA LYS A 427 -30.88 5.73 13.43
C LYS A 427 -30.06 5.93 12.13
N PRO A 428 -30.69 6.34 11.02
CA PRO A 428 -29.98 6.59 9.76
C PRO A 428 -29.16 7.89 9.84
N GLY A 429 -28.11 7.96 9.01
CA GLY A 429 -27.27 9.16 8.83
C GLY A 429 -25.90 8.79 8.28
N LEU A 430 -25.01 9.79 8.19
CA LEU A 430 -23.59 9.57 7.83
C LEU A 430 -22.96 8.55 8.79
N VAL A 431 -22.25 7.54 8.28
CA VAL A 431 -21.55 6.52 9.08
C VAL A 431 -20.05 6.68 8.90
N LYS A 432 -19.46 7.61 9.68
CA LYS A 432 -18.01 7.81 9.67
C LYS A 432 -17.26 6.61 10.22
N TRP A 433 -17.80 5.98 11.25
CA TRP A 433 -17.23 4.78 11.82
C TRP A 433 -18.31 3.83 12.30
N GLU A 434 -18.00 2.55 12.25
CA GLU A 434 -18.76 1.48 12.89
C GLU A 434 -17.82 0.47 13.52
N MET A 435 -18.29 -0.19 14.57
CA MET A 435 -17.56 -1.20 15.31
C MET A 435 -18.46 -2.39 15.54
N ILE A 436 -17.95 -3.56 15.14
CA ILE A 436 -18.60 -4.84 15.32
C ILE A 436 -17.74 -5.66 16.25
N ASN A 437 -18.33 -6.15 17.33
CA ASN A 437 -17.61 -6.92 18.34
C ASN A 437 -18.22 -8.31 18.48
N SER A 438 -17.37 -9.33 18.51
CA SER A 438 -17.75 -10.73 18.69
C SER A 438 -16.65 -11.49 19.45
N THR A 439 -16.96 -12.72 19.83
CA THR A 439 -16.00 -13.67 20.42
C THR A 439 -14.95 -14.15 19.40
N SER A 440 -15.23 -13.98 18.11
CA SER A 440 -14.32 -14.32 17.02
C SER A 440 -13.41 -13.17 16.61
N GLY A 441 -13.49 -12.02 17.30
CA GLY A 441 -12.73 -10.81 17.02
C GLY A 441 -13.61 -9.58 16.88
N SER A 442 -13.01 -8.39 16.93
CA SER A 442 -13.69 -7.13 16.66
C SER A 442 -13.23 -6.53 15.34
N ILE A 443 -14.14 -5.88 14.62
CA ILE A 443 -13.87 -5.14 13.39
C ILE A 443 -14.22 -3.69 13.65
N PHE A 444 -13.27 -2.79 13.40
CA PHE A 444 -13.54 -1.37 13.34
C PHE A 444 -13.44 -0.92 11.88
N ARG A 445 -14.47 -0.24 11.38
CA ARG A 445 -14.52 0.30 10.02
C ARG A 445 -14.69 1.80 10.09
N TYR A 446 -13.97 2.52 9.25
CA TYR A 446 -14.10 3.96 9.10
C TYR A 446 -14.26 4.31 7.62
N ASN A 447 -15.32 5.06 7.29
CA ASN A 447 -15.70 5.37 5.91
C ASN A 447 -15.42 6.84 5.59
N LEU A 448 -14.87 7.10 4.40
CA LEU A 448 -14.65 8.42 3.83
C LEU A 448 -15.21 8.49 2.43
N LEU A 449 -16.23 9.33 2.23
CA LEU A 449 -16.66 9.73 0.89
C LEU A 449 -15.82 10.92 0.40
N HIS A 450 -15.23 10.77 -0.78
CA HIS A 450 -14.46 11.82 -1.43
C HIS A 450 -15.22 12.39 -2.63
N ASN A 451 -15.41 13.71 -2.60
CA ASN A 451 -16.14 14.48 -3.60
C ASN A 451 -15.42 15.83 -3.84
N PRO A 452 -14.20 15.83 -4.44
CA PRO A 452 -13.38 17.03 -4.55
C PRO A 452 -14.01 18.11 -5.44
N GLU A 453 -14.86 17.74 -6.40
CA GLU A 453 -15.61 18.70 -7.22
C GLU A 453 -16.85 19.26 -6.49
N ASN A 454 -17.11 18.86 -5.24
CA ASN A 454 -18.26 19.29 -4.43
C ASN A 454 -19.60 19.13 -5.16
N VAL A 455 -19.79 17.98 -5.84
CA VAL A 455 -21.04 17.66 -6.52
C VAL A 455 -22.19 17.78 -5.54
N THR A 456 -23.12 18.70 -5.84
CA THR A 456 -24.20 19.05 -4.93
C THR A 456 -25.17 17.90 -4.74
N GLY A 457 -25.58 17.72 -3.48
CA GLY A 457 -26.63 16.79 -3.09
C GLY A 457 -26.22 15.33 -3.01
N VAL A 458 -24.93 15.00 -3.23
CA VAL A 458 -24.38 13.66 -2.95
C VAL A 458 -24.26 13.50 -1.44
N PHE A 459 -24.77 12.40 -0.90
CA PHE A 459 -24.72 12.11 0.53
C PHE A 459 -24.57 10.61 0.79
N GLU A 460 -24.00 10.30 1.96
CA GLU A 460 -23.88 8.96 2.50
C GLU A 460 -24.96 8.73 3.58
N SER A 461 -25.46 7.50 3.69
CA SER A 461 -26.36 7.07 4.77
C SER A 461 -26.10 5.63 5.19
N THR A 462 -26.37 5.32 6.47
CA THR A 462 -26.32 3.97 7.06
C THR A 462 -27.15 2.95 6.28
N TYR A 463 -26.57 1.78 6.04
CA TYR A 463 -27.30 0.53 5.83
C TYR A 463 -27.13 -0.35 7.08
N TYR A 464 -28.22 -0.91 7.56
CA TYR A 464 -28.23 -1.90 8.64
C TYR A 464 -29.41 -2.85 8.44
N TYR A 465 -29.19 -4.16 8.52
CA TYR A 465 -30.23 -5.15 8.49
C TYR A 465 -29.82 -6.41 9.26
N ASP A 466 -30.65 -6.85 10.21
CA ASP A 466 -30.41 -8.08 10.99
C ASP A 466 -31.66 -8.96 10.93
N SER A 467 -31.56 -10.11 10.29
CA SER A 467 -32.69 -11.02 10.09
C SER A 467 -32.23 -12.42 9.73
N ASP A 468 -32.62 -13.40 10.56
CA ASP A 468 -32.51 -14.83 10.25
C ASP A 468 -33.48 -15.28 9.13
N LYS A 469 -34.45 -14.42 8.78
CA LYS A 469 -35.46 -14.62 7.73
C LYS A 469 -35.76 -13.29 7.02
N PRO A 470 -34.82 -12.83 6.17
CA PRO A 470 -34.98 -11.62 5.36
C PRO A 470 -36.33 -11.57 4.64
N ASP A 471 -36.97 -10.41 4.67
CA ASP A 471 -38.20 -10.18 3.95
C ASP A 471 -37.96 -9.99 2.44
N SER A 472 -39.03 -9.99 1.65
CA SER A 472 -38.95 -9.85 0.19
C SER A 472 -38.47 -8.47 -0.29
N PHE A 473 -38.42 -7.45 0.58
CA PHE A 473 -37.93 -6.11 0.26
C PHE A 473 -36.42 -5.97 0.47
N GLU A 474 -35.80 -6.83 1.28
CA GLU A 474 -34.35 -6.96 1.49
C GLU A 474 -33.87 -8.38 1.14
N PRO A 475 -34.08 -8.85 -0.11
CA PRO A 475 -33.63 -10.16 -0.52
C PRO A 475 -32.11 -10.28 -0.36
N GLN A 476 -31.66 -11.36 0.28
CA GLN A 476 -30.25 -11.75 0.30
C GLN A 476 -29.87 -12.30 -1.06
N CYS A 477 -29.56 -11.37 -1.96
CA CYS A 477 -29.24 -11.66 -3.36
C CYS A 477 -27.98 -12.49 -3.51
N THR A 478 -27.10 -12.39 -2.52
CA THR A 478 -25.81 -13.02 -2.46
C THR A 478 -25.58 -13.52 -1.04
N GLY A 479 -24.72 -14.52 -0.87
CA GLY A 479 -24.54 -15.19 0.42
C GLY A 479 -25.59 -16.26 0.71
N ASP A 480 -25.82 -16.51 2.00
CA ASP A 480 -26.88 -17.39 2.48
C ASP A 480 -28.26 -16.68 2.50
N ALA A 481 -29.28 -17.36 3.03
CA ALA A 481 -30.63 -16.80 3.14
C ALA A 481 -30.84 -16.00 4.44
N VAL A 482 -29.76 -15.46 5.02
CA VAL A 482 -29.74 -14.73 6.28
C VAL A 482 -29.04 -13.38 6.06
N ALA A 483 -29.47 -12.35 6.79
CA ALA A 483 -28.72 -11.12 6.94
C ALA A 483 -28.30 -11.05 8.40
N TRP A 484 -27.01 -11.15 8.72
CA TRP A 484 -26.57 -11.14 10.11
C TRP A 484 -25.87 -9.81 10.38
N GLY A 485 -26.59 -8.86 10.97
CA GLY A 485 -26.05 -7.52 11.24
C GLY A 485 -25.44 -6.84 10.01
N ALA A 486 -25.99 -7.09 8.83
CA ALA A 486 -25.51 -6.57 7.55
C ALA A 486 -25.41 -5.04 7.62
N SER A 487 -24.20 -4.48 7.57
CA SER A 487 -23.97 -3.07 7.86
C SER A 487 -22.89 -2.40 7.03
N GLY A 488 -23.10 -1.12 6.74
CA GLY A 488 -22.22 -0.31 5.93
C GLY A 488 -22.89 0.96 5.45
N ILE A 489 -22.59 1.34 4.22
CA ILE A 489 -22.95 2.65 3.66
C ILE A 489 -23.77 2.52 2.38
N THR A 490 -24.64 3.49 2.18
CA THR A 490 -25.26 3.82 0.90
C THR A 490 -24.79 5.18 0.45
N ILE A 491 -24.53 5.36 -0.84
CA ILE A 491 -24.21 6.65 -1.44
C ILE A 491 -25.30 6.96 -2.47
N ARG A 492 -25.95 8.12 -2.27
CA ARG A 492 -27.10 8.57 -3.06
C ARG A 492 -26.97 10.05 -3.39
N ARG A 493 -27.85 10.55 -4.26
CA ARG A 493 -27.96 11.96 -4.55
C ARG A 493 -29.39 12.47 -4.49
N LYS A 494 -29.54 13.71 -4.09
CA LYS A 494 -30.79 14.47 -4.17
C LYS A 494 -30.60 15.78 -4.90
N ASP A 495 -31.68 16.26 -5.51
CA ASP A 495 -31.73 17.60 -6.08
C ASP A 495 -32.02 18.68 -5.01
N PRO A 496 -32.00 19.99 -5.35
CA PRO A 496 -32.30 21.07 -4.40
C PRO A 496 -33.73 21.04 -3.81
N LEU A 497 -34.64 20.26 -4.41
CA LEU A 497 -36.00 20.03 -3.90
C LEU A 497 -36.08 18.75 -3.05
N ASN A 498 -34.94 18.18 -2.66
CA ASN A 498 -34.80 16.98 -1.83
C ASN A 498 -35.38 15.70 -2.50
N ARG A 499 -35.52 15.69 -3.83
CA ARG A 499 -35.98 14.52 -4.59
C ARG A 499 -34.79 13.62 -4.96
N PRO A 500 -34.89 12.28 -4.85
CA PRO A 500 -33.84 11.37 -5.30
C PRO A 500 -33.51 11.57 -6.78
N THR A 501 -32.22 11.61 -7.09
CA THR A 501 -31.70 11.73 -8.47
C THR A 501 -30.46 10.86 -8.62
N ALA A 502 -30.12 10.50 -9.86
CA ALA A 502 -28.94 9.70 -10.14
C ALA A 502 -27.66 10.43 -9.70
N LEU A 503 -26.69 9.65 -9.23
CA LEU A 503 -25.31 10.08 -9.08
C LEU A 503 -24.79 10.67 -10.41
N PRO A 504 -23.88 11.65 -10.34
CA PRO A 504 -23.36 12.29 -11.55
C PRO A 504 -22.61 11.29 -12.43
N ASN A 505 -22.37 11.68 -13.68
CA ASN A 505 -21.47 10.95 -14.54
C ASN A 505 -20.03 11.05 -13.97
N THR A 506 -19.42 9.90 -13.68
CA THR A 506 -18.04 9.77 -13.20
C THR A 506 -17.11 9.12 -14.26
N GLU A 507 -17.67 8.79 -15.43
CA GLU A 507 -16.98 8.16 -16.54
C GLU A 507 -15.92 9.09 -17.14
N ILE A 508 -14.69 8.58 -17.23
CA ILE A 508 -13.55 9.36 -17.72
C ILE A 508 -13.36 9.30 -19.24
N ARG A 509 -14.20 8.56 -19.97
CA ARG A 509 -14.10 8.35 -21.43
C ARG A 509 -14.53 9.58 -22.23
N PHE A 510 -15.54 10.31 -21.75
CA PHE A 510 -16.13 11.44 -22.45
C PHE A 510 -15.46 12.75 -22.00
N ALA A 511 -15.10 13.61 -22.95
CA ALA A 511 -14.65 14.95 -22.62
C ALA A 511 -15.83 15.72 -22.00
N GLY A 512 -15.75 16.03 -20.70
CA GLY A 512 -16.78 16.71 -19.92
C GLY A 512 -16.37 16.84 -18.45
N ASP A 513 -17.20 17.50 -17.63
CA ASP A 513 -16.93 17.70 -16.21
C ASP A 513 -16.71 16.36 -15.50
N LEU A 514 -15.45 16.10 -15.13
CA LEU A 514 -15.01 14.89 -14.42
C LEU A 514 -15.46 14.99 -12.96
N ASN A 515 -16.68 14.58 -12.66
CA ASN A 515 -17.14 14.43 -11.29
C ASN A 515 -16.40 13.23 -10.68
N ARG A 516 -15.31 13.45 -9.96
CA ARG A 516 -14.59 12.37 -9.29
C ARG A 516 -15.34 12.05 -8.02
N LEU A 517 -15.76 10.80 -7.92
CA LEU A 517 -16.31 10.24 -6.69
C LEU A 517 -15.58 8.95 -6.39
N TRP A 518 -15.04 8.86 -5.18
CA TRP A 518 -14.53 7.61 -4.64
C TRP A 518 -14.84 7.56 -3.16
N PHE A 519 -14.81 6.37 -2.60
CA PHE A 519 -14.90 6.19 -1.17
C PHE A 519 -13.78 5.29 -0.68
N THR A 520 -13.31 5.58 0.53
CA THR A 520 -12.25 4.84 1.19
C THR A 520 -12.78 4.24 2.48
N GLN A 521 -12.47 2.97 2.70
CA GLN A 521 -12.79 2.25 3.93
C GLN A 521 -11.50 1.83 4.61
N TYR A 522 -11.37 2.15 5.88
CA TYR A 522 -10.28 1.72 6.74
C TYR A 522 -10.85 0.63 7.65
N ASN A 523 -10.47 -0.62 7.42
CA ASN A 523 -10.90 -1.77 8.22
C ASN A 523 -9.76 -2.21 9.13
N MET A 524 -10.00 -2.30 10.43
CA MET A 524 -9.03 -2.74 11.43
C MET A 524 -9.55 -3.99 12.12
N TYR A 525 -8.68 -5.00 12.23
CA TYR A 525 -9.01 -6.30 12.78
C TYR A 525 -8.37 -6.43 14.17
N LEU A 526 -9.22 -6.54 15.18
CA LEU A 526 -8.86 -6.32 16.58
C LEU A 526 -9.20 -7.54 17.43
N GLN A 527 -8.68 -7.54 18.66
CA GLN A 527 -9.00 -8.57 19.64
C GLN A 527 -10.52 -8.73 19.82
N PRO A 528 -10.99 -9.95 20.15
CA PRO A 528 -12.34 -10.12 20.64
C PRO A 528 -12.60 -9.15 21.79
N GLU A 529 -13.83 -8.68 21.91
CA GLU A 529 -14.28 -7.91 23.07
C GLU A 529 -13.56 -6.56 23.23
N THR A 530 -13.05 -5.99 22.13
CA THR A 530 -12.40 -4.67 22.16
C THR A 530 -13.38 -3.63 22.68
N GLN A 531 -12.97 -2.85 23.69
CA GLN A 531 -13.85 -1.89 24.34
C GLN A 531 -14.22 -0.76 23.40
N LEU A 532 -15.48 -0.31 23.46
CA LEU A 532 -15.97 0.80 22.64
C LEU A 532 -15.18 2.11 22.90
N SER A 533 -14.52 2.28 24.04
CA SER A 533 -13.64 3.42 24.34
C SER A 533 -12.43 3.50 23.40
N GLU A 534 -11.90 2.37 22.92
CA GLU A 534 -10.74 2.30 22.00
C GLU A 534 -11.02 2.99 20.67
N ARG A 535 -12.29 3.17 20.29
CA ARG A 535 -12.69 3.86 19.06
C ARG A 535 -12.04 5.23 18.89
N VAL A 536 -11.77 5.94 20.00
CA VAL A 536 -11.14 7.27 19.93
C VAL A 536 -9.72 7.15 19.38
N HIS A 537 -8.94 6.17 19.85
CA HIS A 537 -7.60 5.90 19.36
C HIS A 537 -7.61 5.38 17.92
N LEU A 538 -8.56 4.51 17.58
CA LEU A 538 -8.74 3.99 16.21
C LEU A 538 -9.08 5.11 15.22
N ILE A 539 -10.02 6.00 15.56
CA ILE A 539 -10.35 7.19 14.76
C ILE A 539 -9.12 8.08 14.59
N ASN A 540 -8.39 8.36 15.68
CA ASN A 540 -7.17 9.18 15.63
C ASN A 540 -6.11 8.57 14.72
N SER A 541 -5.93 7.25 14.71
CA SER A 541 -4.98 6.59 13.81
C SER A 541 -5.28 6.79 12.30
N ILE A 542 -6.48 7.26 11.96
CA ILE A 542 -6.90 7.56 10.59
C ILE A 542 -6.89 9.07 10.35
N GLU A 543 -7.56 9.83 11.23
CA GLU A 543 -7.74 11.28 11.08
C GLU A 543 -6.48 12.08 11.42
N LYS A 544 -5.58 11.53 12.23
CA LYS A 544 -4.34 12.16 12.71
C LYS A 544 -3.14 11.38 12.17
N LYS A 545 -2.81 11.66 10.92
CA LYS A 545 -1.65 11.05 10.25
C LYS A 545 -0.34 11.45 10.93
N ILE A 546 0.61 10.52 11.03
CA ILE A 546 1.97 10.85 11.47
C ILE A 546 2.51 11.99 10.63
N ASP A 547 2.93 13.05 11.32
CA ASP A 547 3.57 14.18 10.68
C ASP A 547 5.01 13.80 10.34
N VAL A 548 5.36 13.92 9.06
CA VAL A 548 6.66 13.54 8.54
C VAL A 548 7.46 14.77 8.14
N SER A 549 8.71 14.82 8.59
CA SER A 549 9.71 15.78 8.11
C SER A 549 10.93 15.03 7.58
N ILE A 550 11.41 15.43 6.41
CA ILE A 550 12.45 14.73 5.67
C ILE A 550 13.65 15.65 5.54
N THR A 551 14.84 15.13 5.83
CA THR A 551 16.11 15.85 5.69
C THR A 551 17.16 14.93 5.08
N ALA A 552 18.14 15.51 4.40
CA ALA A 552 19.32 14.76 3.98
C ALA A 552 20.03 14.21 5.22
N TRP A 553 20.40 12.92 5.21
CA TRP A 553 21.21 12.39 6.29
C TRP A 553 22.60 13.01 6.26
N GLN A 554 23.20 13.14 7.44
CA GLN A 554 24.50 13.78 7.64
C GLN A 554 25.53 13.26 6.61
N HIS A 555 26.32 14.18 6.04
CA HIS A 555 27.27 13.97 4.93
C HIS A 555 26.72 13.71 3.53
N THR A 556 25.42 13.44 3.35
CA THR A 556 24.82 13.27 2.00
C THR A 556 25.01 14.52 1.14
N ALA A 557 24.76 15.71 1.70
CA ALA A 557 24.96 16.99 1.01
C ALA A 557 26.45 17.30 0.74
N ASP A 558 27.35 16.87 1.62
CA ASP A 558 28.80 17.05 1.43
C ASP A 558 29.34 16.12 0.33
N CYS A 559 28.75 14.94 0.16
CA CYS A 559 29.08 14.03 -0.92
C CYS A 559 28.64 14.57 -2.29
N GLU A 560 27.42 15.13 -2.40
CA GLU A 560 26.94 15.78 -3.62
C GLU A 560 27.91 16.90 -4.07
N ASN A 561 28.40 17.70 -3.13
CA ASN A 561 29.44 18.71 -3.40
C ASN A 561 30.81 18.10 -3.77
N ARG A 562 31.14 16.91 -3.25
CA ARG A 562 32.38 16.17 -3.53
C ARG A 562 32.33 15.29 -4.79
N LYS A 563 31.15 15.02 -5.37
CA LYS A 563 30.99 14.27 -6.65
C LYS A 563 31.66 14.95 -7.85
N ARG A 564 32.12 16.20 -7.70
CA ARG A 564 33.20 16.76 -8.53
C ARG A 564 34.54 16.33 -7.95
N VAL A 565 34.96 15.09 -8.20
CA VAL A 565 36.29 14.63 -7.77
C VAL A 565 37.35 15.48 -8.49
N ALA A 566 37.91 16.46 -7.78
CA ALA A 566 39.05 17.22 -8.23
C ALA A 566 40.27 16.29 -8.20
N VAL A 567 40.57 15.69 -9.36
CA VAL A 567 41.80 14.93 -9.57
C VAL A 567 42.86 15.91 -10.08
N GLU A 568 43.85 16.19 -9.24
CA GLU A 568 45.01 17.01 -9.58
C GLU A 568 46.29 16.17 -9.68
N LEU A 569 47.16 16.54 -10.62
CA LEU A 569 48.44 15.89 -10.88
C LEU A 569 49.51 16.98 -10.99
N TYR A 570 50.46 16.99 -10.06
CA TYR A 570 51.51 18.01 -10.04
C TYR A 570 52.86 17.48 -9.53
N PRO A 571 54.00 17.95 -10.09
CA PRO A 571 54.07 18.76 -11.30
C PRO A 571 53.67 17.95 -12.55
N ASN A 572 53.11 18.61 -13.56
CA ASN A 572 52.84 18.04 -14.87
C ASN A 572 53.05 19.14 -15.92
N PRO A 573 54.16 19.14 -16.70
CA PRO A 573 55.09 18.02 -16.93
C PRO A 573 55.94 17.59 -15.71
N SER A 574 56.41 16.34 -15.73
CA SER A 574 57.26 15.73 -14.69
C SER A 574 58.42 14.91 -15.26
N ASN A 575 59.35 14.47 -14.40
CA ASN A 575 60.43 13.54 -14.78
C ASN A 575 60.10 12.08 -14.42
N GLY A 576 58.81 11.73 -14.40
CA GLY A 576 58.33 10.40 -13.97
C GLY A 576 58.01 10.29 -12.49
N LYS A 577 58.08 11.40 -11.74
CA LYS A 577 57.60 11.51 -10.36
C LYS A 577 56.62 12.66 -10.25
N PHE A 578 55.40 12.39 -9.80
CA PHE A 578 54.36 13.40 -9.62
C PHE A 578 53.49 13.03 -8.43
N THR A 579 52.89 14.02 -7.79
CA THR A 579 51.87 13.83 -6.77
C THR A 579 50.52 13.70 -7.44
N LEU A 580 49.79 12.65 -7.05
CA LEU A 580 48.38 12.50 -7.34
C LEU A 580 47.60 12.94 -6.10
N ASP A 581 46.79 13.98 -6.27
CA ASP A 581 45.87 14.48 -5.26
C ASP A 581 44.43 14.17 -5.69
N ILE A 582 43.79 13.28 -4.95
CA ILE A 582 42.38 12.93 -5.08
C ILE A 582 41.73 13.20 -3.73
N GLY A 583 41.01 14.33 -3.66
CA GLY A 583 40.09 14.59 -2.58
C GLY A 583 38.92 13.60 -2.59
N GLY A 584 38.36 13.28 -1.44
CA GLY A 584 37.31 12.26 -1.36
C GLY A 584 37.04 11.75 0.06
N SER A 585 36.33 10.63 0.17
CA SER A 585 36.10 9.90 1.41
C SER A 585 37.25 8.91 1.66
N VAL A 586 37.56 8.58 2.92
CA VAL A 586 38.57 7.56 3.29
C VAL A 586 38.15 6.13 2.92
N TYR A 587 36.93 5.92 2.45
CA TYR A 587 36.38 4.60 2.10
C TYR A 587 36.21 4.37 0.58
N GLN A 588 36.53 5.38 -0.24
CA GLN A 588 36.40 5.32 -1.70
C GLN A 588 37.43 4.36 -2.31
N LYS A 589 37.02 3.45 -3.19
CA LYS A 589 37.97 2.61 -3.94
C LYS A 589 38.44 3.33 -5.18
N VAL A 590 39.75 3.43 -5.35
CA VAL A 590 40.39 4.06 -6.51
C VAL A 590 41.28 3.02 -7.18
N LYS A 591 40.91 2.61 -8.40
CA LYS A 591 41.79 1.84 -9.27
C LYS A 591 42.52 2.78 -10.21
N MET A 592 43.84 2.75 -10.17
CA MET A 592 44.70 3.58 -11.01
C MET A 592 45.40 2.73 -12.04
N THR A 593 45.41 3.21 -13.28
CA THR A 593 46.08 2.53 -14.38
C THR A 593 46.72 3.56 -15.30
N ILE A 594 48.00 3.41 -15.64
CA ILE A 594 48.71 4.32 -16.53
C ILE A 594 49.14 3.56 -17.77
N TYR A 595 48.83 4.12 -18.93
CA TYR A 595 49.16 3.58 -20.25
C TYR A 595 50.07 4.55 -21.02
N ASP A 596 50.92 4.00 -21.89
CA ASP A 596 51.57 4.80 -22.94
C ASP A 596 50.61 5.08 -24.12
N THR A 597 51.08 5.84 -25.11
CA THR A 597 50.27 6.18 -26.31
C THR A 597 49.92 5.00 -27.20
N GLN A 598 50.59 3.85 -27.04
CA GLN A 598 50.32 2.61 -27.77
C GLN A 598 49.36 1.69 -27.00
N GLY A 599 48.89 2.10 -25.81
CA GLY A 599 48.01 1.33 -24.94
C GLY A 599 48.73 0.29 -24.08
N LYS A 600 50.07 0.31 -24.01
CA LYS A 600 50.82 -0.59 -23.14
C LYS A 600 50.68 -0.15 -21.69
N LEU A 601 50.38 -1.09 -20.80
CA LEU A 601 50.32 -0.86 -19.36
C LEU A 601 51.70 -0.53 -18.79
N VAL A 602 51.79 0.57 -18.05
CA VAL A 602 53.03 1.08 -17.44
C VAL A 602 52.98 1.02 -15.91
N PHE A 603 51.80 1.29 -15.34
CA PHE A 603 51.59 1.26 -13.89
C PHE A 603 50.15 0.87 -13.59
N HIS A 604 49.96 0.11 -12.51
CA HIS A 604 48.65 -0.21 -11.97
C HIS A 604 48.72 -0.27 -10.45
N SER A 605 47.69 0.23 -9.78
CA SER A 605 47.61 0.25 -8.35
C SER A 605 46.18 0.47 -7.87
N ASP A 606 45.79 -0.22 -6.80
CA ASP A 606 44.52 -0.01 -6.12
C ASP A 606 44.75 0.71 -4.78
N ARG A 607 43.86 1.65 -4.44
CA ARG A 607 43.87 2.42 -3.20
C ARG A 607 42.48 2.51 -2.61
N VAL A 608 42.44 2.80 -1.32
CA VAL A 608 41.21 3.12 -0.60
C VAL A 608 41.42 4.45 0.10
N GLY A 609 40.50 5.37 -0.13
CA GLY A 609 40.43 6.64 0.58
C GLY A 609 40.92 7.87 -0.17
N GLN A 610 41.17 8.94 0.58
CA GLN A 610 41.84 10.14 0.06
C GLN A 610 43.25 9.79 -0.39
N ILE A 611 43.66 10.30 -1.54
CA ILE A 611 45.01 10.08 -2.07
C ILE A 611 45.73 11.41 -2.11
N ASN A 612 46.84 11.50 -1.38
CA ASN A 612 47.85 12.54 -1.55
C ASN A 612 49.21 11.85 -1.46
N GLU A 613 49.61 11.22 -2.57
CA GLU A 613 50.83 10.40 -2.60
C GLU A 613 51.66 10.69 -3.86
N THR A 614 52.98 10.53 -3.73
CA THR A 614 53.89 10.62 -4.87
C THR A 614 53.94 9.28 -5.61
N ILE A 615 53.60 9.32 -6.89
CA ILE A 615 53.71 8.19 -7.81
C ILE A 615 55.04 8.31 -8.57
N ASP A 616 55.83 7.24 -8.55
CA ASP A 616 57.11 7.14 -9.25
C ASP A 616 57.07 6.04 -10.31
N ILE A 617 57.02 6.46 -11.57
CA ILE A 617 57.10 5.59 -12.75
C ILE A 617 58.43 5.75 -13.49
N SER A 618 59.40 6.46 -12.92
CA SER A 618 60.63 6.92 -13.60
C SER A 618 61.64 5.82 -13.98
N ARG A 619 61.42 4.57 -13.58
CA ARG A 619 62.37 3.46 -13.78
C ARG A 619 62.27 2.78 -15.14
N ASN A 620 61.10 2.81 -15.81
CA ASN A 620 60.84 2.03 -17.03
C ASN A 620 60.06 2.81 -18.11
N ILE A 621 60.27 4.12 -18.22
CA ILE A 621 59.53 5.00 -19.13
C ILE A 621 60.47 5.90 -19.94
N SER A 622 60.00 6.35 -21.10
CA SER A 622 60.69 7.33 -21.96
C SER A 622 59.98 8.69 -21.85
N SER A 623 60.62 9.75 -22.32
CA SER A 623 59.94 11.03 -22.49
C SER A 623 58.78 10.89 -23.47
N GLY A 624 57.66 11.53 -23.15
CA GLY A 624 56.42 11.34 -23.91
C GLY A 624 55.15 11.62 -23.12
N ILE A 625 54.02 11.30 -23.74
CA ILE A 625 52.68 11.46 -23.16
C ILE A 625 52.20 10.11 -22.65
N TYR A 626 51.61 10.12 -21.46
CA TYR A 626 50.96 8.96 -20.85
C TYR A 626 49.52 9.31 -20.45
N ILE A 627 48.65 8.31 -20.41
CA ILE A 627 47.25 8.47 -19.99
C ILE A 627 47.06 7.69 -18.69
N MET A 628 46.73 8.41 -17.63
CA MET A 628 46.23 7.83 -16.39
C MET A 628 44.71 7.69 -16.48
N GLN A 629 44.22 6.47 -16.27
CA GLN A 629 42.81 6.16 -16.05
C GLN A 629 42.60 5.84 -14.59
N LEU A 630 41.61 6.48 -13.99
CA LEU A 630 41.13 6.27 -12.63
C LEU A 630 39.72 5.71 -12.70
N ASP A 631 39.47 4.60 -12.03
CA ASP A 631 38.14 4.09 -11.74
C ASP A 631 37.85 4.37 -10.26
N ILE A 632 36.99 5.35 -10.01
CA ILE A 632 36.66 5.87 -8.68
C ILE A 632 35.22 5.48 -8.40
N ASP A 633 35.03 4.44 -7.57
CA ASP A 633 33.72 3.83 -7.28
C ASP A 633 32.85 3.57 -8.54
N GLY A 634 33.47 3.13 -9.64
CA GLY A 634 32.80 2.83 -10.91
C GLY A 634 32.81 3.98 -11.93
N GLN A 635 33.21 5.20 -11.54
CA GLN A 635 33.35 6.33 -12.45
C GLN A 635 34.75 6.42 -13.05
N LYS A 636 34.82 6.50 -14.38
CA LYS A 636 36.10 6.59 -15.11
C LYS A 636 36.52 8.04 -15.34
N VAL A 637 37.68 8.41 -14.81
CA VAL A 637 38.31 9.72 -15.02
C VAL A 637 39.66 9.52 -15.70
N ALA A 638 39.92 10.28 -16.78
CA ALA A 638 41.20 10.25 -17.48
C ALA A 638 42.01 11.53 -17.24
N ARG A 639 43.33 11.39 -17.12
CA ARG A 639 44.27 12.50 -17.02
C ARG A 639 45.51 12.26 -17.89
N LYS A 640 46.00 13.33 -18.50
CA LYS A 640 47.22 13.33 -19.31
C LYS A 640 48.43 13.58 -18.40
N ILE A 641 49.47 12.76 -18.53
CA ILE A 641 50.77 12.97 -17.89
C ILE A 641 51.79 13.27 -18.98
N ILE A 642 52.61 14.30 -18.79
CA ILE A 642 53.70 14.68 -19.69
C ILE A 642 55.01 14.37 -18.98
N ILE A 643 55.84 13.52 -19.59
CA ILE A 643 57.16 13.13 -19.09
C ILE A 643 58.25 13.80 -19.92
N THR A 644 59.10 14.57 -19.27
CA THR A 644 60.28 15.22 -19.88
C THR A 644 61.56 14.50 -19.46
N ASP A 645 62.61 14.60 -20.29
CA ASP A 645 63.89 13.95 -20.04
C ASP A 645 64.49 14.38 -18.69
N LYS A 646 65.15 13.43 -18.02
CA LYS A 646 65.91 13.68 -16.78
C LYS A 646 67.02 14.68 -17.10
N LYS A 647 66.95 15.89 -16.54
CA LYS A 647 68.14 16.74 -16.42
C LYS A 647 69.15 16.13 -15.47
#